data_AF-A0A2D5B9M6-F1
#
_entry.id   AF-A0A2D5B9M6-F1
#
_cell.length_a   1.000
_cell.length_b   1.000
_cell.length_c   1.000
_cell.angle_alpha   90.00
_cell.angle_beta   90.00
_cell.angle_gamma   90.00
#
_symmetry.space_group_name_H-M   'P 1'
#
loop_
_entity.id
_entity.type
_entity.pdbx_description
1 polymer ?
#
loop_
_entity_poly.entity_id
_entity_poly.type
_entity_poly.pdbx_seq_one_letter_code
_entity_poly.pdbx_strand_id
1 'polypeptide(L)'
;MRSSLLFTVIVLSACLPGLPEAIGSAVPPPLTIQDAQPKSYREAVHWARRMSLTVMVNQNKIPIAKQVVLVPDAATFLDELSLWSEERRWPILYEDDFYAPMFIRSYEPEVVFRRASVGKLPKDMESRRALIDRSMANSMRKPDMISSTYSDLVVERGLKPKGAVFTSLRDPAWPAAVTLATARRQHLIYLDDELGGPSDILSQSDTLDLMRKVHQNLEATGTLFKELDDEIDFLTFCRSMPARADIDMGQQLPEGLPPQILDGPKAITDVLGRHPDGERYAFTGWIVGGQRASLYSAMCSFFLTRTNVWLGDSYQNEPDREAYRMNVTAAMFEHDEYEVELHENMTLRNFQDSVTTGLDTDQVYMNSSGNADFFDLGTDRASPYEVPVLNRPAFLYLIHSWSMKRPDDPETIGGRWLRNGVYAAYGSSHEPLLNGFRPAYEVARRIISNIPLGPSVRLWDGEAPLAVSWRINLFGDPMMLSGGPRISRRTMASVDGHGAENLNETAQKLLEEAVAQPDDRRFADVIDMMTLINLDGMASDLWKRAVKEAVAGPLCAKAALGPLFRLGNRDDFMLAWAKLDRQTTYQRDMLWSLMAPTLGPNTDATTADLMSAAIRPRYPVGDMRRIAPILSRLDGPGQVVALIDQLESTAVNRREKRGLAELRKLYKPQ
;
A
#
# COMPACT_ATOMS: atom_id res chain seq x y z
N MET A 1 16.80 28.94 54.43
CA MET A 1 15.54 29.71 54.41
C MET A 1 15.55 30.55 53.15
N ARG A 2 15.06 30.01 52.02
CA ARG A 2 13.74 30.28 51.42
C ARG A 2 13.50 31.77 51.14
N SER A 3 13.73 32.15 49.88
CA SER A 3 13.18 33.37 49.27
C SER A 3 12.45 32.94 48.00
N SER A 4 11.14 33.17 48.00
CA SER A 4 10.19 32.89 46.93
C SER A 4 10.16 34.07 45.95
N LEU A 5 10.16 33.79 44.64
CA LEU A 5 9.74 34.75 43.62
C LEU A 5 8.32 34.42 43.17
N LEU A 6 7.43 35.42 43.31
CA LEU A 6 6.08 35.47 42.75
C LEU A 6 6.16 35.56 41.22
N PHE A 7 5.37 34.75 40.52
CA PHE A 7 4.96 35.02 39.14
C PHE A 7 3.43 35.15 39.09
N THR A 8 2.98 36.32 38.66
CA THR A 8 1.59 36.69 38.45
C THR A 8 1.07 36.00 37.19
N VAL A 9 0.03 35.17 37.33
CA VAL A 9 -0.73 34.59 36.21
C VAL A 9 -1.87 35.56 35.86
N ILE A 10 -1.87 36.04 34.63
CA ILE A 10 -3.00 36.77 34.03
C ILE A 10 -3.98 35.71 33.52
N VAL A 11 -5.14 35.63 34.16
CA VAL A 11 -6.30 34.87 33.67
C VAL A 11 -7.13 35.78 32.77
N LEU A 12 -7.19 35.45 31.48
CA LEU A 12 -8.13 36.04 30.53
C LEU A 12 -9.27 35.03 30.30
N SER A 13 -10.35 35.22 31.06
CA SER A 13 -11.65 34.62 30.77
C SER A 13 -12.25 35.30 29.54
N ALA A 14 -12.49 34.52 28.48
CA ALA A 14 -13.39 34.89 27.40
C ALA A 14 -14.48 33.81 27.29
N CYS A 15 -15.71 34.24 27.55
CA CYS A 15 -16.93 33.46 27.39
C CYS A 15 -17.07 32.99 25.93
N LEU A 16 -17.13 31.68 25.71
CA LEU A 16 -17.68 31.07 24.51
C LEU A 16 -19.11 30.59 24.82
N PRO A 17 -20.13 30.95 24.02
CA PRO A 17 -21.48 30.43 24.19
C PRO A 17 -21.58 28.99 23.68
N GLY A 18 -22.32 28.18 24.46
CA GLY A 18 -22.86 26.83 24.19
C GLY A 18 -22.43 26.07 22.94
N LEU A 19 -21.62 25.02 23.15
CA LEU A 19 -21.57 23.86 22.27
C LEU A 19 -22.92 23.11 22.36
N PRO A 20 -23.51 22.66 21.24
CA PRO A 20 -24.67 21.78 21.28
C PRO A 20 -24.28 20.42 21.89
N GLU A 21 -25.19 19.86 22.67
CA GLU A 21 -25.11 18.50 23.21
C GLU A 21 -24.82 17.48 22.10
N ALA A 22 -24.01 16.48 22.45
CA ALA A 22 -23.75 15.31 21.64
C ALA A 22 -25.06 14.73 21.09
N ILE A 23 -25.17 14.65 19.76
CA ILE A 23 -26.27 13.95 19.09
C ILE A 23 -26.18 12.49 19.50
N GLY A 24 -27.02 12.10 20.47
CA GLY A 24 -27.13 10.74 20.94
C GLY A 24 -27.40 9.79 19.77
N SER A 25 -26.69 8.66 19.76
CA SER A 25 -26.96 7.54 18.88
C SER A 25 -28.39 7.03 19.16
N ALA A 26 -29.36 7.52 18.40
CA ALA A 26 -30.70 6.98 18.42
C ALA A 26 -30.64 5.54 17.90
N VAL A 27 -30.80 4.58 18.81
CA VAL A 27 -31.11 3.20 18.46
C VAL A 27 -32.41 3.22 17.67
N PRO A 28 -32.45 2.78 16.40
CA PRO A 28 -33.69 2.77 15.64
C PRO A 28 -34.71 1.86 16.36
N PRO A 29 -36.01 2.24 16.37
CA PRO A 29 -37.04 1.41 16.97
C PRO A 29 -37.08 0.02 16.29
N PRO A 30 -37.50 -1.03 17.00
CA PRO A 30 -37.64 -2.35 16.40
C PRO A 30 -38.64 -2.27 15.25
N LEU A 31 -38.21 -2.68 14.05
CA LEU A 31 -39.09 -2.82 12.90
C LEU A 31 -40.16 -3.86 13.23
N THR A 32 -41.41 -3.41 13.36
CA THR A 32 -42.59 -4.28 13.33
C THR A 32 -42.65 -4.93 11.94
N ILE A 33 -42.36 -6.23 11.88
CA ILE A 33 -42.50 -7.04 10.67
C ILE A 33 -43.99 -7.30 10.43
N GLN A 34 -44.67 -6.35 9.82
CA GLN A 34 -45.95 -6.59 9.15
C GLN A 34 -45.89 -5.95 7.75
N ASP A 35 -46.03 -6.83 6.75
CA ASP A 35 -46.42 -6.57 5.37
C ASP A 35 -45.42 -5.94 4.39
N ALA A 36 -44.48 -6.76 3.91
CA ALA A 36 -44.18 -6.94 2.49
C ALA A 36 -43.24 -8.15 2.32
N GLN A 37 -43.75 -9.29 1.85
CA GLN A 37 -42.86 -10.32 1.31
C GLN A 37 -42.17 -9.73 0.07
N PRO A 38 -40.82 -9.69 0.01
CA PRO A 38 -40.12 -9.11 -1.14
C PRO A 38 -40.52 -9.88 -2.40
N LYS A 39 -40.92 -9.16 -3.45
CA LYS A 39 -41.41 -9.76 -4.70
C LYS A 39 -40.27 -10.36 -5.53
N SER A 40 -39.01 -10.04 -5.20
CA SER A 40 -37.82 -10.61 -5.84
C SER A 40 -36.57 -10.60 -4.94
N TYR A 41 -35.56 -11.40 -5.31
CA TYR A 41 -34.23 -11.38 -4.66
C TYR A 41 -33.56 -10.00 -4.68
N ARG A 42 -33.82 -9.20 -5.72
CA ARG A 42 -33.33 -7.80 -5.83
C ARG A 42 -33.99 -6.88 -4.80
N GLU A 43 -35.19 -7.18 -4.35
CA GLU A 43 -35.85 -6.40 -3.29
C GLU A 43 -35.45 -6.91 -1.90
N ALA A 44 -35.10 -8.20 -1.78
CA ALA A 44 -34.82 -8.85 -0.49
C ALA A 44 -33.38 -8.66 0.03
N VAL A 45 -32.39 -8.50 -0.85
CA VAL A 45 -30.96 -8.51 -0.47
C VAL A 45 -30.31 -7.18 -0.79
N HIS A 46 -29.70 -6.52 0.18
CA HIS A 46 -28.98 -5.25 -0.02
C HIS A 46 -27.98 -5.32 -1.20
N TRP A 47 -27.94 -4.28 -2.05
CA TRP A 47 -27.17 -4.26 -3.31
C TRP A 47 -25.69 -4.64 -3.11
N ALA A 48 -25.05 -4.14 -2.05
CA ALA A 48 -23.65 -4.44 -1.75
C ALA A 48 -23.37 -5.95 -1.61
N ARG A 49 -24.35 -6.74 -1.13
CA ARG A 49 -24.26 -8.21 -1.06
C ARG A 49 -24.49 -8.88 -2.42
N ARG A 50 -25.36 -8.33 -3.28
CA ARG A 50 -25.56 -8.86 -4.64
C ARG A 50 -24.29 -8.66 -5.48
N MET A 51 -23.73 -7.47 -5.38
CA MET A 51 -22.46 -7.12 -6.01
C MET A 51 -21.32 -7.99 -5.46
N SER A 52 -21.21 -8.19 -4.14
CA SER A 52 -20.16 -9.06 -3.57
C SER A 52 -20.23 -10.49 -4.12
N LEU A 53 -21.43 -11.08 -4.17
CA LEU A 53 -21.65 -12.41 -4.76
C LEU A 53 -21.24 -12.45 -6.23
N THR A 54 -21.56 -11.41 -7.00
CA THR A 54 -21.19 -11.34 -8.41
C THR A 54 -19.68 -11.29 -8.61
N VAL A 55 -18.98 -10.44 -7.86
CA VAL A 55 -17.52 -10.31 -7.93
C VAL A 55 -16.85 -11.61 -7.48
N MET A 56 -17.29 -12.20 -6.37
CA MET A 56 -16.75 -13.46 -5.83
C MET A 56 -16.95 -14.62 -6.80
N VAL A 57 -18.16 -14.80 -7.35
CA VAL A 57 -18.44 -15.86 -8.33
C VAL A 57 -17.58 -15.68 -9.58
N ASN A 58 -17.46 -14.46 -10.10
CA ASN A 58 -16.65 -14.22 -11.29
C ASN A 58 -15.16 -14.47 -11.05
N GLN A 59 -14.64 -14.11 -9.87
CA GLN A 59 -13.26 -14.35 -9.49
C GLN A 59 -12.96 -15.85 -9.30
N ASN A 60 -13.88 -16.61 -8.69
CA ASN A 60 -13.70 -18.04 -8.41
C ASN A 60 -14.02 -18.98 -9.59
N LYS A 61 -14.56 -18.46 -10.69
CA LYS A 61 -14.83 -19.26 -11.91
C LYS A 61 -13.56 -19.85 -12.51
N ILE A 62 -12.44 -19.13 -12.43
CA ILE A 62 -11.19 -19.51 -13.08
C ILE A 62 -10.18 -19.92 -12.00
N PRO A 63 -9.72 -21.18 -12.02
CA PRO A 63 -8.67 -21.64 -11.12
C PRO A 63 -7.37 -20.83 -11.22
N ILE A 64 -6.64 -20.76 -10.11
CA ILE A 64 -5.31 -20.17 -10.06
C ILE A 64 -4.26 -21.28 -9.97
N ALA A 65 -3.34 -21.33 -10.91
CA ALA A 65 -2.20 -22.24 -10.88
C ALA A 65 -1.18 -21.77 -9.85
N LYS A 66 -0.66 -22.70 -9.03
CA LYS A 66 0.33 -22.43 -7.97
C LYS A 66 1.75 -22.20 -8.52
N GLN A 67 1.89 -21.23 -9.39
CA GLN A 67 3.17 -20.83 -9.97
C GLN A 67 3.25 -19.31 -10.04
N VAL A 68 4.47 -18.78 -10.12
CA VAL A 68 4.71 -17.37 -10.48
C VAL A 68 5.60 -17.34 -11.71
N VAL A 69 5.30 -16.45 -12.65
CA VAL A 69 6.15 -16.23 -13.82
C VAL A 69 6.78 -14.84 -13.76
N LEU A 70 8.10 -14.81 -13.80
CA LEU A 70 8.91 -13.61 -13.85
C LEU A 70 9.26 -13.27 -15.31
N VAL A 71 9.05 -12.00 -15.67
CA VAL A 71 9.30 -11.49 -17.01
C VAL A 71 10.30 -10.32 -16.99
N PRO A 72 11.17 -10.18 -18.00
CA PRO A 72 12.19 -9.13 -18.03
C PRO A 72 11.66 -7.79 -18.54
N ASP A 73 10.59 -7.80 -19.35
CA ASP A 73 10.10 -6.62 -20.07
C ASP A 73 8.62 -6.70 -20.43
N ALA A 74 8.08 -5.57 -20.88
CA ALA A 74 6.65 -5.39 -21.10
C ALA A 74 6.10 -6.16 -22.32
N ALA A 75 6.96 -6.47 -23.30
CA ALA A 75 6.55 -7.31 -24.43
C ALA A 75 6.34 -8.76 -23.96
N THR A 76 7.26 -9.23 -23.13
CA THR A 76 7.21 -10.57 -22.52
C THR A 76 6.06 -10.70 -21.52
N PHE A 77 5.75 -9.63 -20.79
CA PHE A 77 4.52 -9.55 -19.97
C PHE A 77 3.25 -9.79 -20.81
N LEU A 78 3.10 -9.11 -21.96
CA LEU A 78 1.91 -9.26 -22.80
C LEU A 78 1.84 -10.63 -23.50
N ASP A 79 2.99 -11.20 -23.84
CA ASP A 79 3.11 -12.56 -24.35
C ASP A 79 2.65 -13.57 -23.30
N GLU A 80 3.17 -13.49 -22.07
CA GLU A 80 2.80 -14.36 -20.96
C GLU A 80 1.33 -14.22 -20.56
N LEU A 81 0.81 -12.98 -20.50
CA LEU A 81 -0.61 -12.72 -20.23
C LEU A 81 -1.51 -13.39 -21.28
N SER A 82 -1.07 -13.47 -22.54
CA SER A 82 -1.84 -14.09 -23.61
C SER A 82 -2.01 -15.60 -23.44
N LEU A 83 -1.21 -16.22 -22.57
CA LEU A 83 -1.27 -17.65 -22.23
C LEU A 83 -2.29 -17.96 -21.12
N TRP A 84 -2.82 -16.94 -20.44
CA TRP A 84 -3.96 -17.13 -19.53
C TRP A 84 -5.16 -17.70 -20.30
N SER A 85 -6.07 -18.36 -19.59
CA SER A 85 -7.26 -18.93 -20.20
C SER A 85 -8.44 -18.98 -19.22
N GLU A 86 -9.57 -19.51 -19.66
CA GLU A 86 -10.69 -19.83 -18.77
C GLU A 86 -10.43 -21.02 -17.84
N GLU A 87 -9.43 -21.84 -18.17
CA GLU A 87 -9.08 -23.01 -17.38
C GLU A 87 -8.15 -22.66 -16.23
N ARG A 88 -7.32 -21.62 -16.41
CA ARG A 88 -6.29 -21.25 -15.45
C ARG A 88 -5.68 -19.88 -15.67
N ARG A 89 -5.20 -19.31 -14.56
CA ARG A 89 -4.40 -18.07 -14.50
C ARG A 89 -3.30 -18.21 -13.46
N TRP A 90 -2.27 -17.39 -13.57
CA TRP A 90 -1.17 -17.35 -12.61
C TRP A 90 -0.62 -15.93 -12.51
N PRO A 91 -0.01 -15.53 -11.37
CA PRO A 91 0.70 -14.27 -11.25
C PRO A 91 1.83 -14.11 -12.26
N ILE A 92 1.95 -12.90 -12.82
CA ILE A 92 3.04 -12.49 -13.72
C ILE A 92 3.67 -11.22 -13.13
N LEU A 93 4.98 -11.21 -12.91
CA LEU A 93 5.69 -10.07 -12.32
C LEU A 93 6.91 -9.71 -13.13
N TYR A 94 7.28 -8.44 -13.11
CA TYR A 94 8.62 -8.07 -13.56
C TYR A 94 9.64 -8.61 -12.58
N GLU A 95 10.71 -9.20 -13.09
CA GLU A 95 11.83 -9.60 -12.23
C GLU A 95 12.53 -8.35 -11.66
N ASP A 96 12.64 -8.30 -10.34
CA ASP A 96 13.36 -7.29 -9.56
C ASP A 96 13.76 -7.83 -8.18
N ASP A 97 14.50 -7.01 -7.41
CA ASP A 97 15.01 -7.35 -6.08
C ASP A 97 14.11 -6.85 -4.93
N PHE A 98 12.90 -6.37 -5.24
CA PHE A 98 12.03 -5.71 -4.26
C PHE A 98 10.58 -6.23 -4.26
N TYR A 99 9.84 -5.98 -5.34
CA TYR A 99 8.42 -6.35 -5.44
C TYR A 99 8.22 -7.84 -5.71
N ALA A 100 9.04 -8.44 -6.59
CA ALA A 100 8.87 -9.85 -6.95
C ALA A 100 9.12 -10.79 -5.75
N PRO A 101 10.23 -10.68 -4.99
CA PRO A 101 10.42 -11.48 -3.79
C PRO A 101 9.32 -11.24 -2.76
N MET A 102 8.88 -9.99 -2.57
CA MET A 102 7.80 -9.66 -1.62
C MET A 102 6.49 -10.35 -1.98
N PHE A 103 6.09 -10.33 -3.26
CA PHE A 103 4.92 -11.06 -3.72
C PHE A 103 5.08 -12.58 -3.55
N ILE A 104 6.23 -13.15 -3.95
CA ILE A 104 6.47 -14.60 -3.89
C ILE A 104 6.38 -15.11 -2.46
N ARG A 105 6.91 -14.36 -1.48
CA ARG A 105 6.76 -14.68 -0.05
C ARG A 105 5.29 -14.73 0.38
N SER A 106 4.46 -13.83 -0.15
CA SER A 106 3.04 -13.76 0.20
C SER A 106 2.18 -14.81 -0.52
N TYR A 107 2.53 -15.13 -1.76
CA TYR A 107 1.77 -16.04 -2.61
C TYR A 107 2.13 -17.51 -2.40
N GLU A 108 3.37 -17.81 -2.00
CA GLU A 108 3.87 -19.16 -1.70
C GLU A 108 3.65 -20.16 -2.86
N PRO A 109 4.21 -19.89 -4.06
CA PRO A 109 4.04 -20.78 -5.22
C PRO A 109 4.78 -22.11 -5.04
N GLU A 110 4.33 -23.15 -5.77
CA GLU A 110 5.07 -24.42 -5.87
C GLU A 110 6.32 -24.27 -6.76
N VAL A 111 6.26 -23.37 -7.75
CA VAL A 111 7.37 -23.11 -8.68
C VAL A 111 7.39 -21.65 -9.13
N VAL A 112 8.59 -21.12 -9.33
CA VAL A 112 8.82 -19.83 -9.96
C VAL A 112 9.53 -20.05 -11.29
N PHE A 113 8.96 -19.52 -12.36
CA PHE A 113 9.52 -19.59 -13.70
C PHE A 113 10.10 -18.24 -14.13
N ARG A 114 11.18 -18.25 -14.90
CA ARG A 114 11.73 -17.05 -15.56
C ARG A 114 11.63 -17.17 -17.08
N ARG A 115 11.01 -16.17 -17.71
CA ARG A 115 10.89 -16.06 -19.18
C ARG A 115 12.10 -15.35 -19.78
N ALA A 116 12.56 -15.84 -20.93
CA ALA A 116 13.44 -15.07 -21.79
C ALA A 116 12.67 -13.93 -22.48
N SER A 117 13.35 -12.83 -22.80
CA SER A 117 12.73 -11.71 -23.51
C SER A 117 12.23 -12.13 -24.90
N VAL A 118 10.99 -11.79 -25.23
CA VAL A 118 10.42 -11.95 -26.58
C VAL A 118 10.64 -10.73 -27.49
N GLY A 119 11.37 -9.72 -27.00
CA GLY A 119 11.73 -8.53 -27.76
C GLY A 119 11.15 -7.25 -27.17
N LYS A 120 10.79 -6.31 -28.05
CA LYS A 120 10.35 -4.96 -27.65
C LYS A 120 8.93 -4.69 -28.12
N LEU A 121 8.22 -3.85 -27.36
CA LEU A 121 6.91 -3.37 -27.77
C LEU A 121 6.99 -2.59 -29.09
N PRO A 122 5.91 -2.59 -29.90
CA PRO A 122 5.77 -1.67 -31.02
C PRO A 122 6.00 -0.22 -30.60
N LYS A 123 6.64 0.55 -31.47
CA LYS A 123 6.97 1.96 -31.21
C LYS A 123 5.75 2.85 -31.36
N ASP A 124 4.92 2.58 -32.35
CA ASP A 124 3.69 3.31 -32.60
C ASP A 124 2.58 2.88 -31.63
N MET A 125 1.75 3.85 -31.24
CA MET A 125 0.75 3.67 -30.20
C MET A 125 -0.42 2.79 -30.66
N GLU A 126 -0.76 2.84 -31.95
CA GLU A 126 -1.85 2.06 -32.54
C GLU A 126 -1.51 0.56 -32.54
N SER A 127 -0.34 0.18 -33.05
CA SER A 127 0.12 -1.22 -33.02
C SER A 127 0.31 -1.72 -31.58
N ARG A 128 0.71 -0.84 -30.66
CA ARG A 128 0.79 -1.20 -29.24
C ARG A 128 -0.59 -1.50 -28.65
N ARG A 129 -1.61 -0.68 -28.95
CA ARG A 129 -3.00 -0.94 -28.54
C ARG A 129 -3.52 -2.23 -29.15
N ALA A 130 -3.26 -2.46 -30.44
CA ALA A 130 -3.66 -3.69 -31.11
C ALA A 130 -2.99 -4.93 -30.52
N LEU A 131 -1.71 -4.84 -30.11
CA LEU A 131 -1.02 -5.92 -29.41
C LEU A 131 -1.66 -6.21 -28.05
N ILE A 132 -1.94 -5.17 -27.26
CA ILE A 132 -2.60 -5.32 -25.95
C ILE A 132 -3.96 -5.96 -26.11
N ASP A 133 -4.79 -5.43 -27.01
CA ASP A 133 -6.13 -5.94 -27.28
C ASP A 133 -6.11 -7.41 -27.73
N ARG A 134 -5.17 -7.78 -28.61
CA ARG A 134 -4.96 -9.17 -29.02
C ARG A 134 -4.52 -10.07 -27.86
N SER A 135 -3.57 -9.63 -27.04
CA SER A 135 -3.12 -10.39 -25.86
C SER A 135 -4.27 -10.63 -24.87
N MET A 136 -5.07 -9.60 -24.61
CA MET A 136 -6.25 -9.70 -23.76
C MET A 136 -7.31 -10.63 -24.39
N ALA A 137 -7.55 -10.51 -25.69
CA ALA A 137 -8.51 -11.37 -26.38
C ALA A 137 -8.08 -12.84 -26.33
N ASN A 138 -6.80 -13.13 -26.62
CA ASN A 138 -6.24 -14.48 -26.54
C ASN A 138 -6.41 -15.09 -25.15
N SER A 139 -6.21 -14.30 -24.09
CA SER A 139 -6.33 -14.77 -22.70
C SER A 139 -7.74 -15.26 -22.30
N MET A 140 -8.75 -14.95 -23.11
CA MET A 140 -10.16 -15.27 -22.86
C MET A 140 -10.80 -16.07 -24.00
N ARG A 141 -10.06 -16.31 -25.07
CA ARG A 141 -10.55 -16.94 -26.30
C ARG A 141 -10.82 -18.41 -26.04
N LYS A 142 -11.99 -18.89 -26.48
CA LYS A 142 -12.24 -20.32 -26.61
C LYS A 142 -11.77 -20.82 -27.99
N PRO A 143 -11.38 -22.09 -28.13
CA PRO A 143 -10.86 -22.64 -29.39
C PRO A 143 -11.77 -22.43 -30.62
N ASP A 144 -13.08 -22.32 -30.39
CA ASP A 144 -14.13 -22.17 -31.40
C ASP A 144 -14.47 -20.70 -31.76
N MET A 145 -13.92 -19.71 -31.05
CA MET A 145 -14.23 -18.30 -31.27
C MET A 145 -13.28 -17.64 -32.28
N ILE A 146 -13.81 -16.76 -33.14
CA ILE A 146 -13.06 -16.08 -34.21
C ILE A 146 -12.78 -14.60 -33.89
N SER A 147 -13.36 -14.07 -32.80
CA SER A 147 -13.31 -12.65 -32.44
C SER A 147 -11.92 -12.02 -32.53
N SER A 148 -11.89 -10.80 -33.09
CA SER A 148 -10.67 -10.02 -33.37
C SER A 148 -10.20 -9.16 -32.21
N THR A 149 -11.11 -8.72 -31.33
CA THR A 149 -10.82 -7.79 -30.24
C THR A 149 -11.36 -8.25 -28.90
N TYR A 150 -10.83 -7.69 -27.81
CA TYR A 150 -11.32 -7.99 -26.47
C TYR A 150 -12.76 -7.51 -26.26
N SER A 151 -13.09 -6.32 -26.76
CA SER A 151 -14.46 -5.76 -26.67
C SER A 151 -15.48 -6.62 -27.42
N ASP A 152 -15.11 -7.11 -28.61
CA ASP A 152 -15.96 -8.04 -29.38
C ASP A 152 -16.22 -9.33 -28.59
N LEU A 153 -15.19 -9.88 -27.90
CA LEU A 153 -15.36 -11.04 -27.03
C LEU A 153 -16.27 -10.76 -25.83
N VAL A 154 -16.20 -9.57 -25.23
CA VAL A 154 -17.11 -9.18 -24.13
C VAL A 154 -18.57 -9.24 -24.60
N VAL A 155 -18.85 -8.69 -25.79
CA VAL A 155 -20.19 -8.66 -26.40
C VAL A 155 -20.66 -10.05 -26.83
N GLU A 156 -19.85 -10.78 -27.61
CA GLU A 156 -20.19 -12.12 -28.14
C GLU A 156 -20.50 -13.12 -27.00
N ARG A 157 -19.84 -12.93 -25.85
CA ARG A 157 -20.04 -13.79 -24.67
C ARG A 157 -21.12 -13.30 -23.72
N GLY A 158 -21.75 -12.16 -24.01
CA GLY A 158 -22.74 -11.53 -23.12
C GLY A 158 -22.19 -11.27 -21.72
N LEU A 159 -20.89 -10.97 -21.62
CA LEU A 159 -20.28 -10.62 -20.35
C LEU A 159 -20.85 -9.27 -19.89
N LYS A 160 -21.03 -9.13 -18.58
CA LYS A 160 -21.47 -7.90 -17.92
C LYS A 160 -20.33 -7.41 -17.03
N PRO A 161 -19.37 -6.65 -17.58
CA PRO A 161 -18.22 -6.16 -16.84
C PRO A 161 -18.67 -5.38 -15.61
N LYS A 162 -18.17 -5.76 -14.43
CA LYS A 162 -18.51 -5.05 -13.19
C LYS A 162 -17.79 -3.71 -13.00
N GLY A 163 -16.86 -3.39 -13.89
CA GLY A 163 -16.12 -2.15 -13.81
C GLY A 163 -15.40 -1.79 -15.11
N ALA A 164 -14.75 -0.64 -15.06
CA ALA A 164 -13.92 -0.10 -16.12
C ALA A 164 -12.55 0.32 -15.57
N VAL A 165 -11.51 0.13 -16.36
CA VAL A 165 -10.14 0.46 -16.03
C VAL A 165 -9.60 1.49 -17.00
N PHE A 166 -9.26 2.68 -16.50
CA PHE A 166 -8.75 3.81 -17.26
C PHE A 166 -7.23 3.84 -17.24
N THR A 167 -6.60 4.07 -18.39
CA THR A 167 -5.14 4.16 -18.48
C THR A 167 -4.67 5.05 -19.64
N SER A 168 -3.38 5.37 -19.68
CA SER A 168 -2.69 5.84 -20.89
C SER A 168 -1.46 4.98 -21.12
N LEU A 169 -1.18 4.59 -22.36
CA LEU A 169 0.05 3.87 -22.70
C LEU A 169 1.31 4.76 -22.66
N ARG A 170 1.14 6.07 -22.44
CA ARG A 170 2.22 7.01 -22.13
C ARG A 170 2.60 6.98 -20.65
N ASP A 171 1.73 6.48 -19.79
CA ASP A 171 1.97 6.37 -18.35
C ASP A 171 2.51 4.98 -18.01
N PRO A 172 3.55 4.85 -17.18
CA PRO A 172 4.13 3.56 -16.85
C PRO A 172 3.20 2.62 -16.05
N ALA A 173 2.06 3.08 -15.53
CA ALA A 173 1.11 2.25 -14.79
C ALA A 173 0.19 1.37 -15.66
N TRP A 174 0.24 1.49 -16.99
CA TRP A 174 -0.63 0.73 -17.90
C TRP A 174 -0.61 -0.81 -17.75
N PRO A 175 0.50 -1.48 -17.34
CA PRO A 175 0.47 -2.94 -17.16
C PRO A 175 -0.58 -3.37 -16.12
N ALA A 176 -0.76 -2.58 -15.05
CA ALA A 176 -1.80 -2.83 -14.06
C ALA A 176 -3.21 -2.76 -14.68
N ALA A 177 -3.44 -1.80 -15.58
CA ALA A 177 -4.74 -1.67 -16.24
C ALA A 177 -5.08 -2.89 -17.08
N VAL A 178 -4.11 -3.35 -17.88
CA VAL A 178 -4.26 -4.55 -18.72
C VAL A 178 -4.50 -5.78 -17.84
N THR A 179 -3.74 -5.94 -16.76
CA THR A 179 -3.94 -7.02 -15.79
C THR A 179 -5.33 -7.01 -15.19
N LEU A 180 -5.78 -5.89 -14.62
CA LEU A 180 -7.09 -5.81 -13.97
C LEU A 180 -8.23 -6.00 -14.97
N ALA A 181 -8.15 -5.36 -16.13
CA ALA A 181 -9.15 -5.52 -17.19
C ALA A 181 -9.31 -6.98 -17.59
N THR A 182 -8.20 -7.68 -17.80
CA THR A 182 -8.19 -9.09 -18.18
C THR A 182 -8.64 -10.01 -17.04
N ALA A 183 -8.09 -9.82 -15.85
CA ALA A 183 -8.33 -10.68 -14.69
C ALA A 183 -9.78 -10.54 -14.19
N ARG A 184 -10.32 -9.33 -14.16
CA ARG A 184 -11.68 -9.07 -13.68
C ARG A 184 -12.74 -9.03 -14.78
N ARG A 185 -12.33 -9.17 -16.04
CA ARG A 185 -13.21 -9.03 -17.21
C ARG A 185 -13.87 -7.65 -17.25
N GLN A 186 -13.09 -6.61 -16.96
CA GLN A 186 -13.51 -5.21 -16.99
C GLN A 186 -13.27 -4.59 -18.37
N HIS A 187 -13.91 -3.47 -18.64
CA HIS A 187 -13.57 -2.63 -19.80
C HIS A 187 -12.17 -2.03 -19.64
N LEU A 188 -11.39 -1.97 -20.72
CA LEU A 188 -10.14 -1.21 -20.77
C LEU A 188 -10.35 0.06 -21.59
N ILE A 189 -10.16 1.22 -20.96
CA ILE A 189 -10.44 2.53 -21.55
C ILE A 189 -9.16 3.35 -21.58
N TYR A 190 -8.86 3.93 -22.75
CA TYR A 190 -7.73 4.82 -22.93
C TYR A 190 -8.11 6.28 -22.70
N LEU A 191 -7.44 6.92 -21.75
CA LEU A 191 -7.55 8.33 -21.43
C LEU A 191 -6.13 8.90 -21.53
N ASP A 192 -5.79 9.57 -22.63
CA ASP A 192 -4.42 10.02 -22.94
C ASP A 192 -4.14 11.49 -22.58
N ASP A 193 -5.12 12.20 -22.01
CA ASP A 193 -4.96 13.57 -21.52
C ASP A 193 -3.80 13.70 -20.54
N GLU A 194 -3.12 14.84 -20.50
CA GLU A 194 -2.18 15.16 -19.43
C GLU A 194 -2.95 15.68 -18.22
N LEU A 195 -2.93 14.95 -17.11
CA LEU A 195 -3.74 15.29 -15.92
C LEU A 195 -2.92 15.96 -14.80
N GLY A 196 -1.59 15.92 -14.87
CA GLY A 196 -0.71 16.35 -13.77
C GLY A 196 -0.19 15.18 -12.92
N GLY A 197 0.53 15.52 -11.86
CA GLY A 197 1.23 14.59 -10.97
C GLY A 197 0.45 14.28 -9.68
N PRO A 198 0.81 13.20 -8.97
CA PRO A 198 0.09 12.75 -7.78
C PRO A 198 0.00 13.75 -6.62
N SER A 199 0.98 14.66 -6.50
CA SER A 199 0.99 15.74 -5.51
C SER A 199 0.13 16.96 -5.88
N ASP A 200 -0.43 17.04 -7.08
CA ASP A 200 -1.12 18.25 -7.57
C ASP A 200 -2.57 18.36 -7.06
N ILE A 201 -3.23 19.46 -7.44
CA ILE A 201 -4.67 19.71 -7.24
C ILE A 201 -5.25 20.11 -8.60
N LEU A 202 -6.29 19.40 -9.08
CA LEU A 202 -7.04 19.81 -10.27
C LEU A 202 -7.95 21.00 -9.95
N SER A 203 -8.05 21.94 -10.88
CA SER A 203 -9.02 23.04 -10.81
C SER A 203 -10.46 22.52 -10.96
N GLN A 204 -11.45 23.34 -10.61
CA GLN A 204 -12.87 22.97 -10.77
C GLN A 204 -13.22 22.69 -12.24
N SER A 205 -12.76 23.55 -13.17
CA SER A 205 -13.03 23.38 -14.60
C SER A 205 -12.41 22.09 -15.15
N ASP A 206 -11.17 21.80 -14.77
CA ASP A 206 -10.45 20.61 -15.26
C ASP A 206 -11.04 19.34 -14.64
N THR A 207 -11.48 19.40 -13.39
CA THR A 207 -12.17 18.30 -12.72
C THR A 207 -13.50 17.98 -13.42
N LEU A 208 -14.32 18.99 -13.71
CA LEU A 208 -15.59 18.80 -14.43
C LEU A 208 -15.38 18.29 -15.86
N ASP A 209 -14.32 18.75 -16.54
CA ASP A 209 -13.95 18.23 -17.87
C ASP A 209 -13.54 16.75 -17.82
N LEU A 210 -12.73 16.37 -16.82
CA LEU A 210 -12.34 14.99 -16.59
C LEU A 210 -13.55 14.09 -16.29
N MET A 211 -14.46 14.53 -15.40
CA MET A 211 -15.70 13.79 -15.11
C MET A 211 -16.54 13.58 -16.38
N ARG A 212 -16.68 14.61 -17.22
CA ARG A 212 -17.40 14.52 -18.49
C ARG A 212 -16.76 13.50 -19.43
N LYS A 213 -15.43 13.53 -19.56
CA LYS A 213 -14.68 12.57 -20.39
C LYS A 213 -14.84 11.14 -19.87
N VAL A 214 -14.79 10.93 -18.57
CA VAL A 214 -15.05 9.61 -17.95
C VAL A 214 -16.45 9.13 -18.32
N HIS A 215 -17.48 9.96 -18.15
CA HIS A 215 -18.85 9.61 -18.52
C HIS A 215 -19.01 9.27 -20.00
N GLN A 216 -18.45 10.08 -20.90
CA GLN A 216 -18.50 9.83 -22.34
C GLN A 216 -17.86 8.49 -22.72
N ASN A 217 -16.72 8.15 -22.09
CA ASN A 217 -16.07 6.87 -22.32
C ASN A 217 -16.89 5.69 -21.77
N LEU A 218 -17.54 5.84 -20.61
CA LEU A 218 -18.43 4.82 -20.05
C LEU A 218 -19.67 4.62 -20.94
N GLU A 219 -20.29 5.71 -21.43
CA GLU A 219 -21.42 5.66 -22.36
C GLU A 219 -21.04 4.93 -23.67
N ALA A 220 -19.83 5.16 -24.18
CA ALA A 220 -19.34 4.47 -25.38
C ALA A 220 -19.18 2.95 -25.21
N THR A 221 -19.12 2.43 -23.98
CA THR A 221 -19.11 0.97 -23.74
C THR A 221 -20.47 0.31 -23.96
N GLY A 222 -21.56 1.08 -23.99
CA GLY A 222 -22.94 0.57 -24.04
C GLY A 222 -23.39 -0.19 -22.79
N THR A 223 -22.58 -0.19 -21.73
CA THR A 223 -22.85 -0.88 -20.45
C THR A 223 -23.49 0.10 -19.46
N LEU A 224 -24.46 -0.36 -18.67
CA LEU A 224 -25.19 0.50 -17.72
C LEU A 224 -24.30 0.90 -16.52
N PHE A 225 -24.37 2.18 -16.08
CA PHE A 225 -23.49 2.74 -15.02
C PHE A 225 -24.05 3.96 -14.25
N LYS A 226 -25.34 4.28 -14.39
CA LYS A 226 -25.90 5.55 -13.87
C LYS A 226 -26.17 5.52 -12.36
N GLU A 227 -26.41 4.35 -11.78
CA GLU A 227 -26.72 4.16 -10.36
C GLU A 227 -25.88 3.03 -9.77
N LEU A 228 -25.77 2.97 -8.43
CA LEU A 228 -25.18 1.81 -7.76
C LEU A 228 -26.04 0.55 -8.00
N ASP A 229 -25.37 -0.59 -8.18
CA ASP A 229 -25.93 -1.89 -8.60
C ASP A 229 -26.22 -2.01 -10.11
N ASP A 230 -25.74 -1.07 -10.91
CA ASP A 230 -25.72 -1.18 -12.36
C ASP A 230 -24.68 -2.21 -12.83
N GLU A 231 -24.41 -2.27 -14.13
CA GLU A 231 -23.39 -3.18 -14.65
C GLU A 231 -22.00 -2.67 -14.29
N ILE A 232 -21.70 -1.38 -14.38
CA ILE A 232 -20.42 -0.80 -13.94
C ILE A 232 -20.62 -0.11 -12.57
N ASP A 233 -20.06 -0.71 -11.52
CA ASP A 233 -20.04 -0.17 -10.15
C ASP A 233 -18.64 0.26 -9.71
N PHE A 234 -17.62 -0.03 -10.52
CA PHE A 234 -16.21 0.10 -10.14
C PHE A 234 -15.38 0.76 -11.23
N LEU A 235 -14.64 1.81 -10.87
CA LEU A 235 -13.67 2.47 -11.75
C LEU A 235 -12.27 2.29 -11.18
N THR A 236 -11.30 1.92 -12.00
CA THR A 236 -9.89 1.92 -11.58
C THR A 236 -9.08 2.78 -12.53
N PHE A 237 -8.34 3.75 -11.99
CA PHE A 237 -7.40 4.53 -12.79
C PHE A 237 -6.00 3.95 -12.60
N CYS A 238 -5.37 3.48 -13.66
CA CYS A 238 -3.96 3.05 -13.65
C CYS A 238 -3.14 4.02 -14.49
N ARG A 239 -2.86 5.18 -13.89
CA ARG A 239 -2.07 6.28 -14.46
C ARG A 239 -1.78 7.34 -13.41
N SER A 240 -0.83 8.22 -13.67
CA SER A 240 -0.61 9.43 -12.89
C SER A 240 -1.74 10.43 -13.12
N MET A 241 -2.25 10.99 -12.01
CA MET A 241 -3.22 12.07 -11.96
C MET A 241 -3.15 12.77 -10.59
N PRO A 242 -3.70 13.98 -10.42
CA PRO A 242 -3.69 14.68 -9.14
C PRO A 242 -4.51 13.96 -8.08
N ALA A 243 -3.97 13.81 -6.86
CA ALA A 243 -4.68 13.16 -5.76
C ALA A 243 -5.92 13.96 -5.29
N ARG A 244 -6.01 15.23 -5.67
CA ARG A 244 -6.95 16.20 -5.13
C ARG A 244 -7.63 17.00 -6.24
N ALA A 245 -8.87 17.40 -5.98
CA ALA A 245 -9.67 18.25 -6.85
C ALA A 245 -10.24 19.42 -6.03
N ASP A 246 -10.06 20.63 -6.52
CA ASP A 246 -10.74 21.82 -6.01
C ASP A 246 -12.11 21.93 -6.69
N ILE A 247 -13.13 21.34 -6.07
CA ILE A 247 -14.48 21.26 -6.61
C ILE A 247 -15.53 21.40 -5.52
N ASP A 248 -16.55 22.18 -5.83
CA ASP A 248 -17.83 22.20 -5.13
C ASP A 248 -18.86 21.42 -5.96
N MET A 249 -19.46 20.40 -5.34
CA MET A 249 -20.46 19.51 -5.94
C MET A 249 -21.89 19.95 -5.59
N GLY A 250 -22.07 21.06 -4.86
CA GLY A 250 -23.39 21.58 -4.47
C GLY A 250 -24.12 20.72 -3.43
N GLN A 251 -23.45 19.73 -2.83
CA GLN A 251 -24.03 18.84 -1.84
C GLN A 251 -24.29 19.58 -0.52
N GLN A 252 -25.46 19.35 0.07
CA GLN A 252 -25.83 19.93 1.37
C GLN A 252 -25.52 18.94 2.49
N LEU A 253 -24.98 19.47 3.59
CA LEU A 253 -24.83 18.70 4.83
C LEU A 253 -26.17 18.66 5.59
N PRO A 254 -26.41 17.63 6.42
CA PRO A 254 -27.55 17.61 7.34
C PRO A 254 -27.60 18.84 8.25
N GLU A 255 -28.81 19.18 8.70
CA GLU A 255 -29.04 20.28 9.63
C GLU A 255 -28.17 20.15 10.89
N GLY A 256 -27.53 21.24 11.31
CA GLY A 256 -26.64 21.29 12.47
C GLY A 256 -25.15 21.15 12.15
N LEU A 257 -24.76 20.77 10.93
CA LEU A 257 -23.36 20.79 10.51
C LEU A 257 -23.01 22.08 9.74
N PRO A 258 -21.94 22.81 10.12
CA PRO A 258 -21.54 24.02 9.41
C PRO A 258 -21.07 23.71 7.98
N PRO A 259 -21.53 24.46 6.96
CA PRO A 259 -21.17 24.21 5.56
C PRO A 259 -19.66 24.35 5.27
N GLN A 260 -18.93 25.11 6.09
CA GLN A 260 -17.47 25.26 6.01
C GLN A 260 -16.71 23.93 6.20
N ILE A 261 -17.37 22.90 6.74
CA ILE A 261 -16.84 21.53 6.78
C ILE A 261 -16.56 20.99 5.36
N LEU A 262 -17.23 21.51 4.35
CA LEU A 262 -16.98 21.15 2.95
C LEU A 262 -15.81 21.93 2.33
N ASP A 263 -15.23 22.93 3.00
CA ASP A 263 -14.21 23.81 2.40
C ASP A 263 -12.90 23.06 2.09
N GLY A 264 -12.31 23.37 0.95
CA GLY A 264 -11.02 22.81 0.52
C GLY A 264 -11.15 21.57 -0.36
N PRO A 265 -10.00 21.04 -0.82
CA PRO A 265 -9.97 20.07 -1.90
C PRO A 265 -10.54 18.71 -1.49
N LYS A 266 -11.21 18.08 -2.46
CA LYS A 266 -11.76 16.72 -2.37
C LYS A 266 -10.76 15.71 -2.91
N ALA A 267 -10.89 14.47 -2.49
CA ALA A 267 -10.12 13.37 -3.03
C ALA A 267 -10.60 13.03 -4.45
N ILE A 268 -9.66 12.94 -5.41
CA ILE A 268 -10.00 12.69 -6.81
C ILE A 268 -10.76 11.36 -6.99
N THR A 269 -10.39 10.34 -6.22
CA THR A 269 -11.02 9.01 -6.28
C THR A 269 -12.38 8.97 -5.60
N ASP A 270 -12.80 10.03 -4.91
CA ASP A 270 -14.19 10.16 -4.46
C ASP A 270 -15.05 10.86 -5.52
N VAL A 271 -14.49 11.91 -6.12
CA VAL A 271 -15.15 12.74 -7.14
C VAL A 271 -15.45 11.94 -8.41
N LEU A 272 -14.50 11.16 -8.92
CA LEU A 272 -14.66 10.47 -10.22
C LEU A 272 -15.72 9.36 -10.22
N GLY A 273 -16.17 8.90 -9.05
CA GLY A 273 -17.27 7.94 -8.92
C GLY A 273 -18.64 8.58 -8.67
N ARG A 274 -18.76 9.90 -8.85
CA ARG A 274 -19.97 10.68 -8.58
C ARG A 274 -20.40 11.49 -9.80
N HIS A 275 -21.71 11.72 -9.92
CA HIS A 275 -22.29 12.70 -10.85
C HIS A 275 -21.94 14.12 -10.42
N PRO A 276 -22.09 15.16 -11.28
CA PRO A 276 -21.78 16.55 -10.93
C PRO A 276 -22.58 17.14 -9.75
N ASP A 277 -23.74 16.55 -9.41
CA ASP A 277 -24.53 16.87 -8.21
C ASP A 277 -24.04 16.16 -6.94
N GLY A 278 -23.04 15.30 -7.09
CA GLY A 278 -22.42 14.54 -6.03
C GLY A 278 -23.05 13.18 -5.74
N GLU A 279 -24.10 12.74 -6.44
CA GLU A 279 -24.65 11.39 -6.28
C GLU A 279 -23.65 10.33 -6.72
N ARG A 280 -23.49 9.24 -5.95
CA ARG A 280 -22.53 8.18 -6.29
C ARG A 280 -23.11 7.19 -7.30
N TYR A 281 -22.35 6.91 -8.35
CA TYR A 281 -22.64 5.82 -9.29
C TYR A 281 -21.57 4.73 -9.33
N ALA A 282 -20.35 5.00 -8.81
CA ALA A 282 -19.29 4.01 -8.77
C ALA A 282 -18.31 4.21 -7.60
N PHE A 283 -17.57 3.14 -7.28
CA PHE A 283 -16.43 3.17 -6.37
C PHE A 283 -15.13 3.24 -7.18
N THR A 284 -14.38 4.33 -6.98
CA THR A 284 -13.15 4.56 -7.73
C THR A 284 -11.91 4.24 -6.90
N GLY A 285 -10.99 3.47 -7.48
CA GLY A 285 -9.64 3.23 -6.97
C GLY A 285 -8.56 3.73 -7.93
N TRP A 286 -7.33 3.86 -7.43
CA TRP A 286 -6.22 4.44 -8.17
C TRP A 286 -4.91 3.68 -7.97
N ILE A 287 -4.33 3.18 -9.05
CA ILE A 287 -2.99 2.58 -9.09
C ILE A 287 -2.04 3.54 -9.79
N VAL A 288 -0.94 3.87 -9.12
CA VAL A 288 0.08 4.82 -9.59
C VAL A 288 1.48 4.19 -9.47
N GLY A 289 2.46 4.76 -10.17
CA GLY A 289 3.86 4.36 -10.08
C GLY A 289 4.38 3.73 -11.38
N GLY A 290 5.62 3.21 -11.31
CA GLY A 290 6.26 2.58 -12.46
C GLY A 290 5.62 1.25 -12.89
N GLN A 291 6.10 0.68 -14.00
CA GLN A 291 5.61 -0.60 -14.52
C GLN A 291 5.69 -1.74 -13.49
N ARG A 292 6.79 -1.81 -12.72
CA ARG A 292 6.99 -2.82 -11.67
C ARG A 292 5.97 -2.67 -10.54
N ALA A 293 5.92 -1.49 -9.93
CA ALA A 293 5.04 -1.20 -8.79
C ALA A 293 3.56 -1.36 -9.15
N SER A 294 3.13 -0.86 -10.31
CA SER A 294 1.74 -0.94 -10.74
C SER A 294 1.30 -2.37 -11.06
N LEU A 295 2.11 -3.15 -11.80
CA LEU A 295 1.84 -4.55 -12.07
C LEU A 295 1.79 -5.36 -10.78
N TYR A 296 2.76 -5.15 -9.89
CA TYR A 296 2.77 -5.70 -8.54
C TYR A 296 1.45 -5.43 -7.82
N SER A 297 0.95 -4.18 -7.82
CA SER A 297 -0.29 -3.87 -7.13
C SER A 297 -1.53 -4.58 -7.70
N ALA A 298 -1.62 -4.69 -9.02
CA ALA A 298 -2.70 -5.43 -9.67
C ALA A 298 -2.62 -6.94 -9.35
N MET A 299 -1.41 -7.52 -9.38
CA MET A 299 -1.19 -8.92 -9.04
C MET A 299 -1.50 -9.19 -7.56
N CYS A 300 -1.08 -8.31 -6.65
CA CYS A 300 -1.41 -8.40 -5.22
C CYS A 300 -2.93 -8.39 -5.00
N SER A 301 -3.63 -7.41 -5.57
CA SER A 301 -5.09 -7.31 -5.46
C SER A 301 -5.78 -8.58 -5.96
N PHE A 302 -5.38 -9.06 -7.13
CA PHE A 302 -6.08 -10.17 -7.76
C PHE A 302 -5.68 -11.53 -7.22
N PHE A 303 -4.43 -11.82 -6.85
CA PHE A 303 -3.98 -13.19 -6.59
C PHE A 303 -3.77 -13.54 -5.11
N LEU A 304 -3.42 -12.58 -4.27
CA LEU A 304 -3.12 -12.87 -2.88
C LEU A 304 -4.39 -13.20 -2.10
N THR A 305 -4.25 -14.06 -1.10
CA THR A 305 -5.16 -14.23 0.03
C THR A 305 -4.73 -13.27 1.15
N ARG A 306 -5.66 -12.90 2.04
CA ARG A 306 -5.32 -12.13 3.24
C ARG A 306 -5.76 -12.92 4.45
N THR A 307 -4.80 -13.31 5.29
CA THR A 307 -5.02 -14.23 6.41
C THR A 307 -4.55 -13.65 7.72
N ASN A 308 -3.78 -12.56 7.71
CA ASN A 308 -3.34 -11.90 8.92
C ASN A 308 -3.55 -10.37 8.88
N VAL A 309 -3.64 -9.78 10.06
CA VAL A 309 -3.98 -8.36 10.26
C VAL A 309 -3.15 -7.78 11.40
N TRP A 310 -2.48 -6.67 11.12
CA TRP A 310 -1.85 -5.83 12.13
C TRP A 310 -2.73 -4.60 12.41
N LEU A 311 -3.03 -4.35 13.68
CA LEU A 311 -3.84 -3.22 14.11
C LEU A 311 -3.10 -2.36 15.14
N GLY A 312 -3.02 -1.05 14.88
CA GLY A 312 -2.37 -0.08 15.74
C GLY A 312 -3.27 1.11 16.06
N ASP A 313 -3.42 1.42 17.34
CA ASP A 313 -4.18 2.58 17.81
C ASP A 313 -3.32 3.50 18.67
N SER A 314 -3.14 4.76 18.23
CA SER A 314 -2.41 5.76 18.98
C SER A 314 -3.27 6.60 19.92
N TYR A 315 -4.61 6.60 19.76
CA TYR A 315 -5.46 7.42 20.61
C TYR A 315 -5.63 6.78 21.98
N GLN A 316 -5.55 7.62 23.00
CA GLN A 316 -5.89 7.23 24.37
C GLN A 316 -7.41 7.11 24.50
N ASN A 317 -7.90 6.47 25.57
CA ASN A 317 -9.32 6.25 25.84
C ASN A 317 -10.14 7.56 25.96
N GLU A 318 -10.48 8.16 24.83
CA GLU A 318 -11.34 9.35 24.70
C GLU A 318 -12.77 8.92 24.32
N PRO A 319 -13.82 9.36 25.06
CA PRO A 319 -15.20 8.92 24.83
C PRO A 319 -15.71 9.12 23.38
N ASP A 320 -15.36 10.23 22.74
CA ASP A 320 -15.85 10.57 21.40
C ASP A 320 -15.17 9.78 20.26
N ARG A 321 -14.19 8.92 20.58
CA ARG A 321 -13.39 8.16 19.61
C ARG A 321 -13.54 6.65 19.76
N GLU A 322 -14.43 6.18 20.65
CA GLU A 322 -14.62 4.77 20.96
C GLU A 322 -14.92 3.93 19.71
N ALA A 323 -15.71 4.45 18.77
CA ALA A 323 -16.04 3.77 17.52
C ALA A 323 -14.83 3.49 16.61
N TYR A 324 -13.72 4.19 16.79
CA TYR A 324 -12.50 4.07 15.97
C TYR A 324 -11.40 3.25 16.64
N ARG A 325 -11.69 2.67 17.82
CA ARG A 325 -10.76 1.77 18.49
C ARG A 325 -10.60 0.48 17.72
N MET A 326 -9.39 -0.09 17.81
CA MET A 326 -9.03 -1.28 17.07
C MET A 326 -9.40 -2.60 17.78
N ASN A 327 -9.72 -2.58 19.06
CA ASN A 327 -10.02 -3.77 19.86
C ASN A 327 -11.26 -4.55 19.34
N VAL A 328 -12.35 -3.85 19.00
CA VAL A 328 -13.54 -4.50 18.43
C VAL A 328 -13.22 -5.07 17.04
N THR A 329 -12.46 -4.33 16.24
CA THR A 329 -12.02 -4.75 14.91
C THR A 329 -11.17 -6.03 14.98
N ALA A 330 -10.22 -6.08 15.93
CA ALA A 330 -9.38 -7.25 16.19
C ALA A 330 -10.22 -8.49 16.52
N ALA A 331 -11.14 -8.38 17.49
CA ALA A 331 -12.02 -9.49 17.88
C ALA A 331 -12.88 -10.01 16.71
N MET A 332 -13.30 -9.15 15.78
CA MET A 332 -14.04 -9.56 14.58
C MET A 332 -13.18 -10.38 13.62
N PHE A 333 -11.94 -9.96 13.39
CA PHE A 333 -11.00 -10.70 12.55
C PHE A 333 -10.59 -12.04 13.17
N GLU A 334 -10.32 -12.08 14.48
CA GLU A 334 -10.03 -13.33 15.21
C GLU A 334 -11.19 -14.33 15.11
N HIS A 335 -12.43 -13.86 15.28
CA HIS A 335 -13.62 -14.70 15.13
C HIS A 335 -13.77 -15.32 13.72
N ASP A 336 -13.23 -14.64 12.70
CA ASP A 336 -13.19 -15.14 11.33
C ASP A 336 -11.83 -15.77 10.94
N GLU A 337 -11.08 -16.22 11.95
CA GLU A 337 -9.85 -17.04 11.83
C GLU A 337 -8.63 -16.32 11.26
N TYR A 338 -8.64 -14.99 11.18
CA TYR A 338 -7.43 -14.25 10.85
C TYR A 338 -6.43 -14.33 12.01
N GLU A 339 -5.14 -14.36 11.68
CA GLU A 339 -4.10 -14.09 12.65
C GLU A 339 -4.07 -12.58 12.93
N VAL A 340 -4.16 -12.18 14.20
CA VAL A 340 -4.32 -10.78 14.58
C VAL A 340 -3.20 -10.35 15.53
N GLU A 341 -2.57 -9.22 15.21
CA GLU A 341 -1.63 -8.52 16.07
C GLU A 341 -2.21 -7.16 16.43
N LEU A 342 -2.58 -6.95 17.70
CA LEU A 342 -3.19 -5.71 18.20
C LEU A 342 -2.23 -4.94 19.11
N HIS A 343 -2.04 -3.67 18.80
CA HIS A 343 -1.26 -2.71 19.59
C HIS A 343 -2.11 -1.52 20.01
N GLU A 344 -2.56 -1.53 21.26
CA GLU A 344 -3.30 -0.41 21.86
C GLU A 344 -2.36 0.61 22.52
N ASN A 345 -2.79 1.87 22.59
CA ASN A 345 -2.06 2.97 23.23
C ASN A 345 -0.61 3.08 22.74
N MET A 346 -0.45 3.07 21.42
CA MET A 346 0.84 3.03 20.75
C MET A 346 1.71 4.24 21.13
N THR A 347 2.96 3.96 21.51
CA THR A 347 4.06 4.91 21.73
C THR A 347 5.06 4.75 20.60
N LEU A 348 6.04 5.66 20.46
CA LEU A 348 7.07 5.47 19.45
C LEU A 348 7.89 4.18 19.71
N ARG A 349 8.15 3.87 20.97
CA ARG A 349 8.97 2.72 21.35
C ARG A 349 8.29 1.40 21.02
N ASN A 350 7.06 1.17 21.49
CA ASN A 350 6.38 -0.10 21.22
C ASN A 350 6.06 -0.28 19.72
N PHE A 351 5.81 0.81 18.99
CA PHE A 351 5.69 0.76 17.54
C PHE A 351 6.98 0.24 16.91
N GLN A 352 8.13 0.82 17.25
CA GLN A 352 9.43 0.38 16.74
C GLN A 352 9.75 -1.07 17.10
N ASP A 353 9.45 -1.47 18.34
CA ASP A 353 9.64 -2.85 18.80
C ASP A 353 8.77 -3.81 17.96
N SER A 354 7.52 -3.44 17.64
CA SER A 354 6.61 -4.26 16.82
C SER A 354 7.02 -4.40 15.35
N VAL A 355 7.84 -3.48 14.82
CA VAL A 355 8.24 -3.48 13.40
C VAL A 355 9.75 -3.63 13.18
N THR A 356 10.49 -4.06 14.22
CA THR A 356 11.97 -4.10 14.22
C THR A 356 12.55 -4.92 13.05
N THR A 357 11.90 -6.02 12.69
CA THR A 357 12.31 -6.94 11.60
C THR A 357 11.49 -6.75 10.33
N GLY A 358 10.81 -5.60 10.21
CA GLY A 358 9.83 -5.34 9.16
C GLY A 358 8.48 -5.95 9.48
N LEU A 359 7.44 -5.40 8.84
CA LEU A 359 6.07 -5.82 9.05
C LEU A 359 5.72 -6.98 8.11
N ASP A 360 5.23 -8.07 8.69
CA ASP A 360 4.90 -9.30 7.97
C ASP A 360 3.39 -9.55 7.99
N THR A 361 2.62 -8.64 7.39
CA THR A 361 1.16 -8.70 7.39
C THR A 361 0.53 -8.36 6.04
N ASP A 362 -0.64 -8.94 5.76
CA ASP A 362 -1.43 -8.71 4.56
C ASP A 362 -2.31 -7.45 4.68
N GLN A 363 -2.68 -7.07 5.90
CA GLN A 363 -3.57 -5.95 6.19
C GLN A 363 -3.12 -5.14 7.40
N VAL A 364 -3.04 -3.82 7.24
CA VAL A 364 -2.63 -2.87 8.28
C VAL A 364 -3.77 -1.91 8.55
N TYR A 365 -4.24 -1.87 9.80
CA TYR A 365 -5.20 -0.88 10.27
C TYR A 365 -4.49 0.02 11.27
N MET A 366 -4.38 1.31 10.94
CA MET A 366 -3.68 2.25 11.81
C MET A 366 -4.51 3.50 12.05
N ASN A 367 -4.67 3.83 13.32
CA ASN A 367 -5.29 5.07 13.76
C ASN A 367 -4.25 5.98 14.39
N SER A 368 -4.04 7.16 13.80
CA SER A 368 -3.12 8.17 14.32
C SER A 368 -3.53 9.60 13.97
N SER A 369 -2.97 10.57 14.68
CA SER A 369 -3.05 11.99 14.30
C SER A 369 -1.74 12.46 13.70
N GLY A 370 -1.77 13.59 13.00
CA GLY A 370 -0.56 14.27 12.55
C GLY A 370 -0.73 15.00 11.24
N ASN A 371 0.32 14.99 10.43
CA ASN A 371 0.38 15.63 9.13
C ASN A 371 1.12 14.72 8.13
N ALA A 372 1.22 15.15 6.88
CA ALA A 372 1.91 14.38 5.85
C ALA A 372 3.37 14.02 6.23
N ASP A 373 4.04 14.81 7.07
CA ASP A 373 5.46 14.67 7.44
C ASP A 373 5.71 14.23 8.90
N PHE A 374 4.67 13.81 9.64
CA PHE A 374 4.81 13.18 10.96
C PHE A 374 3.51 12.51 11.42
N PHE A 375 3.61 11.51 12.29
CA PHE A 375 2.45 10.94 12.98
C PHE A 375 2.71 10.86 14.48
N ASP A 376 1.69 11.21 15.25
CA ASP A 376 1.76 11.20 16.70
C ASP A 376 1.30 9.82 17.20
N LEU A 377 2.12 9.21 18.05
CA LEU A 377 1.92 7.93 18.71
C LEU A 377 1.81 8.18 20.23
N GLY A 378 0.58 8.40 20.71
CA GLY A 378 0.35 8.88 22.06
C GLY A 378 0.94 10.28 22.24
N THR A 379 1.91 10.42 23.16
CA THR A 379 2.64 11.67 23.38
C THR A 379 3.88 11.83 22.50
N ASP A 380 4.29 10.76 21.81
CA ASP A 380 5.50 10.76 20.99
C ASP A 380 5.18 11.16 19.56
N ARG A 381 6.16 11.77 18.89
CA ARG A 381 6.07 12.09 17.46
C ARG A 381 7.00 11.21 16.65
N ALA A 382 6.43 10.42 15.76
CA ALA A 382 7.13 9.63 14.77
C ALA A 382 7.33 10.40 13.45
N SER A 383 8.35 10.00 12.72
CA SER A 383 8.71 10.54 11.40
C SER A 383 8.24 9.58 10.31
N PRO A 384 8.02 10.03 9.06
CA PRO A 384 7.90 9.15 7.91
C PRO A 384 8.97 8.06 7.88
N TYR A 385 10.19 8.37 8.32
CA TYR A 385 11.31 7.43 8.40
C TYR A 385 11.15 6.30 9.41
N GLU A 386 10.08 6.32 10.22
CA GLU A 386 9.67 5.23 11.11
C GLU A 386 8.62 4.32 10.47
N VAL A 387 8.03 4.69 9.31
CA VAL A 387 7.13 3.80 8.56
C VAL A 387 7.86 2.49 8.26
N PRO A 388 7.28 1.33 8.62
CA PRO A 388 7.98 0.07 8.60
C PRO A 388 8.40 -0.33 7.20
N VAL A 389 9.55 -1.00 7.12
CA VAL A 389 9.88 -1.86 5.98
C VAL A 389 8.86 -3.00 5.94
N LEU A 390 8.35 -3.35 4.77
CA LEU A 390 7.43 -4.48 4.63
C LEU A 390 8.16 -5.73 4.15
N ASN A 391 7.78 -6.87 4.75
CA ASN A 391 8.22 -8.19 4.35
C ASN A 391 7.23 -8.85 3.39
N ARG A 392 5.94 -8.50 3.50
CA ARG A 392 4.85 -8.94 2.61
C ARG A 392 4.08 -7.74 2.05
N PRO A 393 3.37 -7.90 0.91
CA PRO A 393 2.46 -6.90 0.39
C PRO A 393 1.33 -6.63 1.37
N ALA A 394 1.05 -5.36 1.65
CA ALA A 394 -0.02 -4.99 2.58
C ALA A 394 -1.09 -4.08 1.94
N PHE A 395 -2.34 -4.29 2.33
CA PHE A 395 -3.38 -3.26 2.26
C PHE A 395 -3.31 -2.37 3.50
N LEU A 396 -3.40 -1.04 3.33
CA LEU A 396 -3.35 -0.07 4.42
C LEU A 396 -4.67 0.68 4.61
N TYR A 397 -5.30 0.53 5.77
CA TYR A 397 -6.39 1.39 6.24
C TYR A 397 -5.84 2.39 7.26
N LEU A 398 -5.63 3.64 6.84
CA LEU A 398 -4.95 4.66 7.64
C LEU A 398 -5.88 5.83 7.97
N ILE A 399 -6.38 5.83 9.19
CA ILE A 399 -7.06 6.99 9.79
C ILE A 399 -5.96 7.95 10.23
N HIS A 400 -5.68 8.95 9.40
CA HIS A 400 -4.66 9.97 9.63
C HIS A 400 -4.87 11.16 8.71
N SER A 401 -4.73 12.38 9.24
CA SER A 401 -4.91 13.61 8.48
C SER A 401 -3.77 13.86 7.50
N TRP A 402 -4.06 14.22 6.25
CA TRP A 402 -3.06 14.46 5.19
C TRP A 402 -2.11 13.30 4.87
N SER A 403 -2.38 12.06 5.31
CA SER A 403 -1.50 10.92 5.06
C SER A 403 -1.20 10.69 3.58
N MET A 404 -2.17 10.94 2.71
CA MET A 404 -2.10 10.80 1.25
C MET A 404 -2.11 12.15 0.53
N LYS A 405 -1.60 13.22 1.17
CA LYS A 405 -1.51 14.55 0.55
C LYS A 405 -0.53 14.58 -0.63
N ARG A 406 0.57 13.81 -0.54
CA ARG A 406 1.65 13.74 -1.53
C ARG A 406 2.10 12.27 -1.69
N PRO A 407 1.27 11.42 -2.30
CA PRO A 407 1.50 9.96 -2.34
C PRO A 407 2.74 9.54 -3.15
N ASP A 408 3.30 10.44 -3.96
CA ASP A 408 4.54 10.25 -4.72
C ASP A 408 5.79 10.75 -3.98
N ASP A 409 5.65 11.36 -2.81
CA ASP A 409 6.76 11.88 -2.01
C ASP A 409 7.15 10.91 -0.88
N PRO A 410 8.31 10.22 -0.97
CA PRO A 410 8.76 9.25 0.04
C PRO A 410 9.21 9.89 1.36
N GLU A 411 9.22 11.22 1.46
CA GLU A 411 9.39 11.98 2.70
C GLU A 411 8.05 12.22 3.42
N THR A 412 6.94 11.66 2.93
CA THR A 412 5.63 11.70 3.60
C THR A 412 5.17 10.34 4.07
N ILE A 413 4.21 10.30 5.02
CA ILE A 413 3.69 9.05 5.59
C ILE A 413 3.13 8.13 4.51
N GLY A 414 2.14 8.59 3.74
CA GLY A 414 1.53 7.78 2.68
C GLY A 414 2.49 7.43 1.56
N GLY A 415 3.32 8.38 1.10
CA GLY A 415 4.29 8.10 0.05
C GLY A 415 5.35 7.07 0.47
N ARG A 416 5.73 7.04 1.75
CA ARG A 416 6.66 6.03 2.27
C ARG A 416 6.02 4.66 2.44
N TRP A 417 4.76 4.58 2.88
CA TRP A 417 4.01 3.31 2.89
C TRP A 417 3.91 2.72 1.47
N LEU A 418 3.55 3.55 0.48
CA LEU A 418 3.48 3.12 -0.93
C LEU A 418 4.85 2.69 -1.47
N ARG A 419 5.91 3.43 -1.18
CA ARG A 419 7.29 3.06 -1.51
C ARG A 419 7.68 1.70 -0.90
N ASN A 420 7.25 1.43 0.33
CA ASN A 420 7.64 0.23 1.06
C ASN A 420 6.85 -1.03 0.68
N GLY A 421 5.91 -0.95 -0.28
CA GLY A 421 5.22 -2.13 -0.83
C GLY A 421 3.73 -2.20 -0.53
N VAL A 422 3.12 -1.17 0.08
CA VAL A 422 1.66 -1.07 0.18
C VAL A 422 1.08 -0.98 -1.23
N TYR A 423 0.24 -1.94 -1.59
CA TYR A 423 -0.34 -2.03 -2.94
C TYR A 423 -1.76 -1.49 -3.04
N ALA A 424 -2.45 -1.35 -1.91
CA ALA A 424 -3.75 -0.72 -1.79
C ALA A 424 -3.80 0.08 -0.49
N ALA A 425 -4.42 1.27 -0.51
CA ALA A 425 -4.48 2.11 0.68
C ALA A 425 -5.73 2.97 0.72
N TYR A 426 -6.28 3.20 1.91
CA TYR A 426 -7.33 4.18 2.17
C TYR A 426 -6.80 5.22 3.16
N GLY A 427 -6.67 6.46 2.71
CA GLY A 427 -6.01 7.52 3.49
C GLY A 427 -6.34 8.94 3.03
N SER A 428 -6.20 9.91 3.92
CA SER A 428 -6.70 11.27 3.69
C SER A 428 -5.73 12.13 2.89
N SER A 429 -6.22 12.81 1.87
CA SER A 429 -5.42 13.77 1.07
C SER A 429 -5.47 15.21 1.61
N HIS A 430 -6.45 15.51 2.44
CA HIS A 430 -6.62 16.77 3.15
C HIS A 430 -6.94 16.51 4.63
N GLU A 431 -7.23 17.54 5.43
CA GLU A 431 -7.72 17.38 6.80
C GLU A 431 -9.14 16.80 6.80
N PRO A 432 -9.38 15.58 7.29
CA PRO A 432 -10.72 15.03 7.41
C PRO A 432 -11.28 15.26 8.82
N LEU A 433 -12.61 15.32 8.95
CA LEU A 433 -13.24 14.98 10.23
C LEU A 433 -13.13 13.48 10.45
N LEU A 434 -13.00 13.05 11.71
CA LEU A 434 -12.85 11.63 12.05
C LEU A 434 -14.02 10.78 11.52
N ASN A 435 -15.24 11.30 11.63
CA ASN A 435 -16.47 10.69 11.09
C ASN A 435 -16.58 10.67 9.56
N GLY A 436 -15.60 11.24 8.85
CA GLY A 436 -15.45 11.05 7.40
C GLY A 436 -14.83 9.70 7.04
N PHE A 437 -14.14 9.06 8.00
CA PHE A 437 -13.72 7.67 7.87
C PHE A 437 -14.85 6.74 8.29
N ARG A 438 -14.90 5.55 7.67
CA ARG A 438 -15.71 4.47 8.22
C ARG A 438 -15.05 3.93 9.49
N PRO A 439 -15.78 3.65 10.57
CA PRO A 439 -15.22 2.93 11.71
C PRO A 439 -14.55 1.60 11.28
N ALA A 440 -13.39 1.28 11.84
CA ALA A 440 -12.60 0.12 11.41
C ALA A 440 -13.36 -1.21 11.56
N TYR A 441 -14.20 -1.33 12.61
CA TYR A 441 -15.02 -2.52 12.83
C TYR A 441 -16.07 -2.71 11.71
N GLU A 442 -16.63 -1.63 11.16
CA GLU A 442 -17.55 -1.70 10.02
C GLU A 442 -16.80 -2.09 8.73
N VAL A 443 -15.56 -1.63 8.56
CA VAL A 443 -14.70 -2.06 7.44
C VAL A 443 -14.43 -3.57 7.55
N ALA A 444 -14.02 -4.05 8.73
CA ALA A 444 -13.78 -5.47 8.99
C ALA A 444 -15.03 -6.31 8.74
N ARG A 445 -16.20 -5.89 9.24
CA ARG A 445 -17.50 -6.56 9.01
C ARG A 445 -17.77 -6.79 7.52
N ARG A 446 -17.48 -5.79 6.68
CA ARG A 446 -17.71 -5.83 5.24
C ARG A 446 -16.70 -6.70 4.52
N ILE A 447 -15.43 -6.60 4.90
CA ILE A 447 -14.35 -7.45 4.38
C ILE A 447 -14.60 -8.93 4.67
N ILE A 448 -14.94 -9.27 5.92
CA ILE A 448 -15.33 -10.63 6.34
C ILE A 448 -16.53 -11.12 5.52
N SER A 449 -17.46 -10.21 5.18
CA SER A 449 -18.61 -10.49 4.32
C SER A 449 -18.29 -10.52 2.80
N ASN A 450 -17.01 -10.53 2.42
CA ASN A 450 -16.53 -10.48 1.03
C ASN A 450 -17.02 -9.26 0.22
N ILE A 451 -17.40 -8.16 0.88
CA ILE A 451 -17.72 -6.93 0.16
C ILE A 451 -16.41 -6.36 -0.41
N PRO A 452 -16.36 -6.03 -1.71
CA PRO A 452 -15.16 -5.46 -2.32
C PRO A 452 -14.63 -4.23 -1.59
N LEU A 453 -13.33 -3.97 -1.70
CA LEU A 453 -12.63 -2.96 -0.92
C LEU A 453 -13.29 -1.58 -1.00
N GLY A 454 -13.63 -1.10 -2.20
CA GLY A 454 -14.24 0.22 -2.41
C GLY A 454 -15.46 0.48 -1.51
N PRO A 455 -16.54 -0.31 -1.65
CA PRO A 455 -17.70 -0.22 -0.77
C PRO A 455 -17.39 -0.61 0.68
N SER A 456 -16.36 -1.41 0.95
CA SER A 456 -15.96 -1.70 2.33
C SER A 456 -15.44 -0.47 3.09
N VAL A 457 -14.71 0.44 2.43
CA VAL A 457 -14.07 1.60 3.08
C VAL A 457 -14.79 2.93 2.85
N ARG A 458 -15.45 3.11 1.70
CA ARG A 458 -16.12 4.35 1.33
C ARG A 458 -17.48 4.47 1.99
N LEU A 459 -17.84 5.69 2.41
CA LEU A 459 -19.23 6.06 2.69
C LEU A 459 -19.99 6.26 1.37
N TRP A 460 -21.24 5.84 1.34
CA TRP A 460 -22.17 6.09 0.24
C TRP A 460 -23.48 6.71 0.74
N ASP A 461 -24.23 7.25 -0.20
CA ASP A 461 -25.37 8.14 0.06
C ASP A 461 -26.38 7.49 1.01
N GLY A 462 -26.79 8.24 2.05
CA GLY A 462 -27.71 7.78 3.09
C GLY A 462 -27.09 7.03 4.29
N GLU A 463 -25.79 6.69 4.27
CA GLU A 463 -25.18 5.96 5.39
C GLU A 463 -24.74 6.83 6.57
N ALA A 464 -24.28 8.05 6.29
CA ALA A 464 -23.71 8.95 7.29
C ALA A 464 -23.81 10.40 6.82
N PRO A 465 -23.76 11.39 7.74
CA PRO A 465 -23.79 12.81 7.38
C PRO A 465 -22.70 13.24 6.37
N LEU A 466 -21.55 12.58 6.41
CA LEU A 466 -20.41 12.84 5.52
C LEU A 466 -20.34 11.87 4.33
N ALA A 467 -21.45 11.23 3.97
CA ALA A 467 -21.57 10.44 2.75
C ALA A 467 -21.58 11.28 1.45
N VAL A 468 -20.96 12.46 1.47
CA VAL A 468 -20.80 13.38 0.35
C VAL A 468 -19.43 13.19 -0.31
N SER A 469 -19.11 13.96 -1.35
CA SER A 469 -17.75 14.02 -1.89
C SER A 469 -16.78 14.51 -0.82
N TRP A 470 -15.79 13.68 -0.49
CA TRP A 470 -14.94 13.85 0.69
C TRP A 470 -13.44 13.81 0.37
N ARG A 471 -12.62 13.82 1.42
CA ARG A 471 -11.17 14.15 1.37
C ARG A 471 -10.25 12.92 1.38
N ILE A 472 -10.82 11.71 1.36
CA ILE A 472 -10.09 10.45 1.53
C ILE A 472 -9.92 9.77 0.17
N ASN A 473 -8.72 9.30 -0.16
CA ASN A 473 -8.44 8.58 -1.40
C ASN A 473 -8.45 7.07 -1.18
N LEU A 474 -8.82 6.33 -2.23
CA LEU A 474 -8.64 4.89 -2.34
C LEU A 474 -7.58 4.59 -3.41
N PHE A 475 -6.43 4.11 -2.97
CA PHE A 475 -5.37 3.56 -3.82
C PHE A 475 -5.55 2.05 -3.95
N GLY A 476 -5.20 1.52 -5.12
CA GLY A 476 -5.39 0.12 -5.46
C GLY A 476 -6.68 -0.13 -6.24
N ASP A 477 -7.04 -1.40 -6.30
CA ASP A 477 -8.21 -1.90 -7.02
C ASP A 477 -9.44 -1.92 -6.10
N PRO A 478 -10.52 -1.18 -6.42
CA PRO A 478 -11.71 -1.12 -5.56
C PRO A 478 -12.52 -2.42 -5.58
N MET A 479 -12.27 -3.33 -6.53
CA MET A 479 -12.87 -4.66 -6.60
C MET A 479 -12.11 -5.72 -5.79
N MET A 480 -11.00 -5.34 -5.12
CA MET A 480 -10.22 -6.25 -4.30
C MET A 480 -11.10 -6.95 -3.25
N LEU A 481 -11.05 -8.27 -3.23
CA LEU A 481 -11.67 -9.08 -2.19
C LEU A 481 -10.63 -9.40 -1.14
N SER A 482 -10.92 -9.01 0.10
CA SER A 482 -10.08 -9.29 1.27
C SER A 482 -10.67 -10.38 2.15
N GLY A 483 -11.48 -11.28 1.57
CA GLY A 483 -12.07 -12.40 2.29
C GLY A 483 -11.02 -13.25 3.02
N GLY A 484 -11.38 -13.74 4.21
CA GLY A 484 -10.47 -14.38 5.14
C GLY A 484 -10.10 -15.83 4.80
N PRO A 485 -9.38 -16.51 5.71
CA PRO A 485 -8.88 -17.89 5.52
C PRO A 485 -9.96 -18.90 5.10
N ARG A 486 -11.20 -18.69 5.54
CA ARG A 486 -12.36 -19.54 5.20
C ARG A 486 -12.75 -19.49 3.71
N ILE A 487 -12.34 -18.45 3.00
CA ILE A 487 -12.64 -18.29 1.58
C ILE A 487 -11.48 -18.87 0.76
N SER A 488 -11.59 -20.16 0.47
CA SER A 488 -10.63 -20.84 -0.40
C SER A 488 -10.87 -20.44 -1.87
N ARG A 489 -9.84 -19.87 -2.49
CA ARG A 489 -9.79 -19.75 -3.95
C ARG A 489 -9.55 -21.13 -4.55
N ARG A 490 -10.20 -21.39 -5.68
CA ARG A 490 -9.93 -22.62 -6.44
C ARG A 490 -8.50 -22.56 -6.97
N THR A 491 -7.61 -23.36 -6.39
CA THR A 491 -6.24 -23.52 -6.86
C THR A 491 -6.08 -24.79 -7.70
N MET A 492 -5.02 -24.83 -8.50
CA MET A 492 -4.58 -26.03 -9.21
C MET A 492 -3.05 -26.11 -9.19
N ALA A 493 -2.53 -27.30 -9.48
CA ALA A 493 -1.09 -27.53 -9.60
C ALA A 493 -0.47 -26.60 -10.65
N SER A 494 0.84 -26.38 -10.50
CA SER A 494 1.66 -25.73 -11.52
C SER A 494 1.59 -26.48 -12.87
N VAL A 495 1.81 -25.75 -13.96
CA VAL A 495 1.78 -26.27 -15.33
C VAL A 495 3.16 -26.14 -15.98
N ASP A 496 3.34 -26.77 -17.14
CA ASP A 496 4.57 -26.62 -17.93
C ASP A 496 4.89 -25.14 -18.16
N GLY A 497 6.12 -24.74 -17.88
CA GLY A 497 6.60 -23.35 -17.95
C GLY A 497 6.71 -22.81 -19.38
N HIS A 498 6.23 -23.54 -20.39
CA HIS A 498 6.26 -23.15 -21.80
C HIS A 498 7.68 -22.77 -22.27
N GLY A 499 8.67 -23.56 -21.85
CA GLY A 499 10.10 -23.32 -22.12
C GLY A 499 10.76 -22.26 -21.22
N ALA A 500 10.08 -21.76 -20.18
CA ALA A 500 10.67 -20.92 -19.16
C ALA A 500 11.64 -21.70 -18.25
N GLU A 501 12.61 -21.00 -17.70
CA GLU A 501 13.58 -21.54 -16.74
C GLU A 501 12.91 -21.79 -15.38
N ASN A 502 13.07 -22.98 -14.82
CA ASN A 502 12.63 -23.29 -13.45
C ASN A 502 13.66 -22.77 -12.44
N LEU A 503 13.27 -21.81 -11.60
CA LEU A 503 14.19 -21.18 -10.66
C LEU A 503 14.58 -22.07 -9.49
N ASN A 504 13.78 -23.08 -9.14
CA ASN A 504 14.14 -24.04 -8.10
C ASN A 504 15.34 -24.90 -8.56
N GLU A 505 15.30 -25.38 -9.80
CA GLU A 505 16.39 -26.14 -10.42
C GLU A 505 17.65 -25.26 -10.60
N THR A 506 17.43 -24.00 -10.98
CA THR A 506 18.52 -23.01 -11.13
C THR A 506 19.18 -22.73 -9.79
N ALA A 507 18.41 -22.55 -8.72
CA ALA A 507 18.91 -22.33 -7.37
C ALA A 507 19.76 -23.52 -6.88
N GLN A 508 19.32 -24.75 -7.14
CA GLN A 508 20.10 -25.95 -6.82
C GLN A 508 21.44 -25.98 -7.54
N LYS A 509 21.45 -25.70 -8.86
CA LYS A 509 22.69 -25.66 -9.63
C LYS A 509 23.65 -24.58 -9.11
N LEU A 510 23.15 -23.37 -8.85
CA LEU A 510 23.96 -22.27 -8.30
C LEU A 510 24.53 -22.63 -6.92
N LEU A 511 23.76 -23.34 -6.10
CA LEU A 511 24.22 -23.86 -4.82
C LEU A 511 25.39 -24.83 -5.00
N GLU A 512 25.25 -25.83 -5.87
CA GLU A 512 26.32 -26.80 -6.16
C GLU A 512 27.59 -26.10 -6.65
N GLU A 513 27.46 -25.10 -7.53
CA GLU A 513 28.58 -24.31 -8.04
C GLU A 513 29.25 -23.46 -6.96
N ALA A 514 28.49 -22.76 -6.11
CA ALA A 514 29.01 -21.95 -5.02
C ALA A 514 29.75 -22.80 -3.98
N VAL A 515 29.27 -24.03 -3.74
CA VAL A 515 29.91 -24.99 -2.83
C VAL A 515 31.18 -25.58 -3.41
N ALA A 516 31.19 -25.88 -4.71
CA ALA A 516 32.35 -26.45 -5.39
C ALA A 516 33.47 -25.43 -5.61
N GLN A 517 33.11 -24.17 -5.87
CA GLN A 517 34.05 -23.08 -6.12
C GLN A 517 33.65 -21.83 -5.30
N PRO A 518 33.95 -21.82 -3.99
CA PRO A 518 33.62 -20.70 -3.11
C PRO A 518 34.22 -19.37 -3.57
N ASP A 519 33.36 -18.39 -3.86
CA ASP A 519 33.73 -16.98 -4.01
C ASP A 519 32.56 -16.04 -3.71
N ASP A 520 32.86 -14.75 -3.56
CA ASP A 520 31.88 -13.71 -3.23
C ASP A 520 30.70 -13.67 -4.22
N ARG A 521 30.99 -13.79 -5.52
CA ARG A 521 29.98 -13.64 -6.58
C ARG A 521 29.01 -14.81 -6.59
N ARG A 522 29.53 -16.04 -6.54
CA ARG A 522 28.72 -17.26 -6.57
C ARG A 522 27.83 -17.38 -5.35
N PHE A 523 28.36 -17.03 -4.17
CA PHE A 523 27.54 -16.94 -2.97
C PHE A 523 26.47 -15.85 -3.08
N ALA A 524 26.79 -14.68 -3.64
CA ALA A 524 25.79 -13.65 -3.89
C ALA A 524 24.67 -14.12 -4.82
N ASP A 525 25.03 -14.73 -5.96
CA ASP A 525 24.06 -15.20 -6.96
C ASP A 525 23.11 -16.27 -6.39
N VAL A 526 23.62 -17.22 -5.58
CA VAL A 526 22.74 -18.21 -4.92
C VAL A 526 21.91 -17.59 -3.79
N ILE A 527 22.45 -16.65 -2.99
CA ILE A 527 21.70 -15.97 -1.93
C ILE A 527 20.53 -15.17 -2.53
N ASP A 528 20.79 -14.38 -3.57
CA ASP A 528 19.75 -13.62 -4.28
C ASP A 528 18.67 -14.57 -4.83
N MET A 529 19.07 -15.70 -5.43
CA MET A 529 18.13 -16.70 -5.94
C MET A 529 17.29 -17.32 -4.81
N MET A 530 17.91 -17.74 -3.70
CA MET A 530 17.22 -18.32 -2.54
C MET A 530 16.25 -17.31 -1.93
N THR A 531 16.63 -16.03 -1.81
CA THR A 531 15.72 -14.98 -1.34
C THR A 531 14.56 -14.73 -2.31
N LEU A 532 14.79 -14.77 -3.62
CA LEU A 532 13.74 -14.62 -4.63
C LEU A 532 12.68 -15.72 -4.53
N ILE A 533 13.08 -16.96 -4.27
CA ILE A 533 12.17 -18.12 -4.12
C ILE A 533 11.71 -18.38 -2.67
N ASN A 534 11.79 -17.37 -1.79
CA ASN A 534 11.32 -17.44 -0.40
C ASN A 534 12.03 -18.49 0.48
N LEU A 535 13.35 -18.61 0.35
CA LEU A 535 14.20 -19.50 1.17
C LEU A 535 15.21 -18.71 2.01
N ASP A 536 14.71 -17.73 2.77
CA ASP A 536 15.56 -16.81 3.56
C ASP A 536 16.41 -17.51 4.63
N GLY A 537 15.91 -18.61 5.20
CA GLY A 537 16.70 -19.44 6.13
C GLY A 537 17.96 -20.00 5.46
N MET A 538 17.81 -20.57 4.26
CA MET A 538 18.95 -21.08 3.49
C MET A 538 19.88 -19.94 3.03
N ALA A 539 19.31 -18.80 2.62
CA ALA A 539 20.09 -17.61 2.25
C ALA A 539 20.98 -17.13 3.43
N SER A 540 20.45 -17.12 4.65
CA SER A 540 21.19 -16.82 5.88
C SER A 540 22.28 -17.84 6.19
N ASP A 541 22.00 -19.13 5.99
CA ASP A 541 23.00 -20.18 6.19
C ASP A 541 24.14 -20.12 5.16
N LEU A 542 23.82 -19.74 3.92
CA LEU A 542 24.80 -19.52 2.85
C LEU A 542 25.70 -18.32 3.14
N TRP A 543 25.13 -17.23 3.69
CA TRP A 543 25.91 -16.11 4.20
C TRP A 543 26.91 -16.55 5.27
N LYS A 544 26.45 -17.27 6.31
CA LYS A 544 27.32 -17.77 7.39
C LYS A 544 28.41 -18.69 6.87
N ARG A 545 28.10 -19.51 5.87
CA ARG A 545 29.07 -20.35 5.20
C ARG A 545 30.13 -19.52 4.46
N ALA A 546 29.73 -18.54 3.67
CA ALA A 546 30.64 -17.65 2.96
C ALA A 546 31.58 -16.90 3.91
N VAL A 547 31.07 -16.47 5.08
CA VAL A 547 31.87 -15.87 6.16
C VAL A 547 32.88 -16.88 6.71
N LYS A 548 32.45 -18.10 7.04
CA LYS A 548 33.32 -19.17 7.56
C LYS A 548 34.43 -19.57 6.59
N GLU A 549 34.13 -19.57 5.29
CA GLU A 549 35.09 -19.87 4.22
C GLU A 549 35.96 -18.66 3.84
N ALA A 550 35.77 -17.52 4.52
CA ALA A 550 36.49 -16.26 4.27
C ALA A 550 36.36 -15.72 2.83
N VAL A 551 35.23 -15.99 2.18
CA VAL A 551 34.91 -15.54 0.82
C VAL A 551 33.77 -14.51 0.76
N ALA A 552 33.11 -14.22 1.89
CA ALA A 552 32.06 -13.20 1.98
C ALA A 552 32.61 -11.78 1.75
N GLY A 553 32.41 -11.26 0.54
CA GLY A 553 32.74 -9.90 0.12
C GLY A 553 31.50 -9.00 -0.02
N PRO A 554 31.63 -7.85 -0.71
CA PRO A 554 30.56 -6.87 -0.84
C PRO A 554 29.32 -7.38 -1.59
N LEU A 555 29.48 -8.30 -2.55
CA LEU A 555 28.34 -8.82 -3.33
C LEU A 555 27.46 -9.72 -2.46
N CYS A 556 28.09 -10.69 -1.79
CA CYS A 556 27.41 -11.61 -0.87
C CYS A 556 26.76 -10.86 0.28
N ALA A 557 27.46 -9.85 0.83
CA ALA A 557 26.93 -8.99 1.88
C ALA A 557 25.67 -8.24 1.45
N LYS A 558 25.67 -7.70 0.22
CA LYS A 558 24.50 -6.99 -0.32
C LYS A 558 23.29 -7.92 -0.45
N ALA A 559 23.50 -9.13 -0.99
CA ALA A 559 22.47 -10.14 -1.16
C ALA A 559 21.90 -10.61 0.20
N ALA A 560 22.75 -10.72 1.22
CA ALA A 560 22.37 -11.24 2.53
C ALA A 560 21.57 -10.25 3.41
N LEU A 561 21.63 -8.93 3.18
CA LEU A 561 20.98 -7.95 4.07
C LEU A 561 19.48 -8.21 4.27
N GLY A 562 18.76 -8.48 3.19
CA GLY A 562 17.32 -8.74 3.23
C GLY A 562 16.92 -9.92 4.11
N PRO A 563 17.41 -11.15 3.82
CA PRO A 563 17.10 -12.32 4.66
C PRO A 563 17.59 -12.16 6.11
N LEU A 564 18.75 -11.55 6.34
CA LEU A 564 19.26 -11.32 7.70
C LEU A 564 18.36 -10.36 8.51
N PHE A 565 17.87 -9.29 7.87
CA PHE A 565 16.92 -8.35 8.47
C PHE A 565 15.62 -9.04 8.89
N ARG A 566 15.02 -9.83 7.98
CA ARG A 566 13.75 -10.53 8.23
C ARG A 566 13.86 -11.58 9.33
N LEU A 567 15.01 -12.25 9.42
CA LEU A 567 15.30 -13.21 10.49
C LEU A 567 15.74 -12.55 11.81
N GLY A 568 15.84 -11.21 11.85
CA GLY A 568 16.28 -10.47 13.03
C GLY A 568 17.73 -10.75 13.46
N ASN A 569 18.56 -11.23 12.53
CA ASN A 569 19.93 -11.64 12.83
C ASN A 569 20.88 -10.43 12.82
N ARG A 570 20.91 -9.71 13.95
CA ARG A 570 21.62 -8.43 14.10
C ARG A 570 23.12 -8.51 13.86
N ASP A 571 23.78 -9.53 14.41
CA ASP A 571 25.24 -9.66 14.33
C ASP A 571 25.70 -9.88 12.89
N ASP A 572 25.07 -10.85 12.20
CA ASP A 572 25.36 -11.10 10.80
C ASP A 572 24.94 -9.93 9.91
N PHE A 573 23.82 -9.24 10.22
CA PHE A 573 23.40 -8.05 9.47
C PHE A 573 24.45 -6.93 9.58
N MET A 574 24.97 -6.66 10.77
CA MET A 574 26.01 -5.65 10.99
C MET A 574 27.33 -6.05 10.30
N LEU A 575 27.68 -7.34 10.31
CA LEU A 575 28.84 -7.85 9.59
C LEU A 575 28.70 -7.68 8.07
N ALA A 576 27.53 -7.97 7.51
CA ALA A 576 27.23 -7.74 6.11
C ALA A 576 27.25 -6.24 5.79
N TRP A 577 26.60 -5.42 6.61
CA TRP A 577 26.55 -3.96 6.45
C TRP A 577 27.95 -3.33 6.36
N ALA A 578 28.86 -3.73 7.24
CA ALA A 578 30.22 -3.22 7.29
C ALA A 578 31.06 -3.52 6.03
N LYS A 579 30.63 -4.48 5.20
CA LYS A 579 31.30 -4.85 3.93
C LYS A 579 30.78 -4.08 2.71
N LEU A 580 29.76 -3.24 2.87
CA LEU A 580 29.15 -2.54 1.74
C LEU A 580 29.89 -1.25 1.40
N ASP A 581 30.22 -1.10 0.12
CA ASP A 581 30.80 0.15 -0.41
C ASP A 581 29.75 1.27 -0.53
N ARG A 582 28.49 0.90 -0.82
CA ARG A 582 27.38 1.83 -1.05
C ARG A 582 26.08 1.23 -0.55
N GLN A 583 25.30 2.04 0.17
CA GLN A 583 24.01 1.64 0.71
C GLN A 583 22.88 2.44 0.10
N THR A 584 21.79 1.75 -0.23
CA THR A 584 20.55 2.37 -0.69
C THR A 584 19.78 2.95 0.50
N THR A 585 18.82 3.84 0.22
CA THR A 585 17.91 4.35 1.25
C THR A 585 17.14 3.23 1.94
N TYR A 586 16.71 2.20 1.20
CA TYR A 586 15.97 1.06 1.75
C TYR A 586 16.84 0.21 2.70
N GLN A 587 18.11 -0.02 2.33
CA GLN A 587 19.06 -0.70 3.22
C GLN A 587 19.33 0.08 4.50
N ARG A 588 19.43 1.42 4.43
CA ARG A 588 19.51 2.27 5.62
C ARG A 588 18.24 2.19 6.47
N ASP A 589 17.08 2.16 5.83
CA ASP A 589 15.80 1.99 6.54
C ASP A 589 15.80 0.65 7.31
N MET A 590 16.25 -0.46 6.70
CA MET A 590 16.43 -1.76 7.38
C MET A 590 17.39 -1.69 8.57
N LEU A 591 18.56 -1.06 8.42
CA LEU A 591 19.53 -0.90 9.51
C LEU A 591 18.91 -0.15 10.70
N TRP A 592 18.27 1.00 10.43
CA TRP A 592 17.67 1.81 11.49
C TRP A 592 16.48 1.10 12.15
N SER A 593 15.66 0.37 11.39
CA SER A 593 14.59 -0.46 11.97
C SER A 593 15.14 -1.56 12.89
N LEU A 594 16.20 -2.26 12.46
CA LEU A 594 16.72 -3.42 13.18
C LEU A 594 17.55 -3.04 14.43
N MET A 595 18.36 -1.99 14.31
CA MET A 595 19.37 -1.64 15.31
C MET A 595 18.93 -0.54 16.26
N ALA A 596 18.13 0.43 15.81
CA ALA A 596 17.77 1.57 16.65
C ALA A 596 17.10 1.21 17.99
N PRO A 597 16.19 0.21 18.06
CA PRO A 597 15.59 -0.20 19.33
C PRO A 597 16.59 -0.75 20.35
N THR A 598 17.77 -1.20 19.88
CA THR A 598 18.82 -1.80 20.72
C THR A 598 19.89 -0.81 21.17
N LEU A 599 19.86 0.42 20.65
CA LEU A 599 20.83 1.46 21.01
C LEU A 599 20.65 1.88 22.47
N GLY A 600 21.76 1.91 23.21
CA GLY A 600 21.73 2.25 24.62
C GLY A 600 23.11 2.37 25.28
N PRO A 601 23.15 2.36 26.62
CA PRO A 601 24.40 2.53 27.38
C PRO A 601 25.47 1.48 27.07
N ASN A 602 25.07 0.29 26.62
CA ASN A 602 25.96 -0.84 26.34
C ASN A 602 26.37 -0.95 24.86
N THR A 603 25.95 -0.01 24.00
CA THR A 603 26.36 -0.02 22.59
C THR A 603 27.88 0.17 22.47
N ASP A 604 28.53 -0.72 21.73
CA ASP A 604 29.97 -0.70 21.47
C ASP A 604 30.37 0.35 20.42
N ALA A 605 31.66 0.67 20.35
CA ALA A 605 32.18 1.68 19.44
C ALA A 605 31.99 1.34 17.95
N THR A 606 32.13 0.07 17.57
CA THR A 606 31.98 -0.35 16.17
C THR A 606 30.54 -0.14 15.70
N THR A 607 29.57 -0.56 16.53
CA THR A 607 28.15 -0.33 16.25
C THR A 607 27.84 1.17 16.20
N ALA A 608 28.38 1.96 17.13
CA ALA A 608 28.16 3.41 17.15
C ALA A 608 28.69 4.10 15.89
N ASP A 609 29.90 3.74 15.44
CA ASP A 609 30.52 4.26 14.22
C ASP A 609 29.72 3.92 12.97
N LEU A 610 29.28 2.66 12.85
CA LEU A 610 28.47 2.22 11.71
C LEU A 610 27.11 2.94 11.66
N MET A 611 26.46 3.13 12.81
CA MET A 611 25.18 3.86 12.88
C MET A 611 25.36 5.36 12.60
N SER A 612 26.46 5.96 13.08
CA SER A 612 26.83 7.35 12.79
C SER A 612 27.06 7.57 11.29
N ALA A 613 27.79 6.68 10.63
CA ALA A 613 27.99 6.71 9.18
C ALA A 613 26.70 6.49 8.37
N ALA A 614 25.70 5.85 8.97
CA ALA A 614 24.42 5.52 8.34
C ALA A 614 23.29 6.54 8.61
N ILE A 615 23.59 7.69 9.23
CA ILE A 615 22.60 8.76 9.46
C ILE A 615 21.91 9.13 8.14
N ARG A 616 20.57 9.15 8.17
CA ARG A 616 19.75 9.38 6.98
C ARG A 616 19.80 10.87 6.62
N PRO A 617 20.26 11.23 5.40
CA PRO A 617 20.49 12.64 5.03
C PRO A 617 19.25 13.56 5.11
N ARG A 618 18.07 12.96 5.02
CA ARG A 618 16.78 13.66 5.04
C ARG A 618 16.06 13.57 6.38
N TYR A 619 16.65 12.89 7.36
CA TYR A 619 16.18 12.81 8.75
C TYR A 619 17.33 12.82 9.78
N PRO A 620 18.35 13.70 9.63
CA PRO A 620 19.52 13.66 10.48
C PRO A 620 19.22 13.96 11.95
N VAL A 621 18.21 14.79 12.26
CA VAL A 621 17.90 15.14 13.66
C VAL A 621 17.39 13.95 14.45
N GLY A 622 16.50 13.15 13.86
CA GLY A 622 15.94 11.98 14.55
C GLY A 622 16.98 10.91 14.81
N ASP A 623 17.83 10.63 13.82
CA ASP A 623 18.94 9.69 13.94
C ASP A 623 19.97 10.18 14.95
N MET A 624 20.33 11.48 14.91
CA MET A 624 21.24 12.10 15.88
C MET A 624 20.71 12.04 17.31
N ARG A 625 19.41 12.20 17.54
CA ARG A 625 18.81 12.08 18.88
C ARG A 625 19.08 10.72 19.52
N ARG A 626 19.17 9.66 18.72
CA ARG A 626 19.43 8.29 19.21
C ARG A 626 20.91 8.04 19.44
N ILE A 627 21.76 8.48 18.52
CA ILE A 627 23.20 8.14 18.55
C ILE A 627 24.06 9.14 19.35
N ALA A 628 23.65 10.40 19.47
CA ALA A 628 24.43 11.44 20.16
C ALA A 628 24.78 11.11 21.63
N PRO A 629 23.87 10.55 22.46
CA PRO A 629 24.23 10.17 23.83
C PRO A 629 25.32 9.09 23.87
N ILE A 630 25.32 8.19 22.89
CA ILE A 630 26.28 7.08 22.78
C ILE A 630 27.65 7.63 22.35
N LEU A 631 27.68 8.43 21.28
CA LEU A 631 28.91 9.09 20.81
C LEU A 631 29.50 10.02 21.87
N SER A 632 28.67 10.77 22.59
CA SER A 632 29.16 11.63 23.67
C SER A 632 29.82 10.85 24.81
N ARG A 633 29.38 9.61 25.06
CA ARG A 633 29.97 8.73 26.08
C ARG A 633 31.27 8.10 25.59
N LEU A 634 31.34 7.71 24.31
CA LEU A 634 32.47 7.00 23.73
C LEU A 634 33.61 7.94 23.31
N ASP A 635 33.26 9.02 22.59
CA ASP A 635 34.22 9.92 21.92
C ASP A 635 34.23 11.33 22.51
N GLY A 636 33.31 11.60 23.44
CA GLY A 636 33.15 12.90 24.08
C GLY A 636 32.22 13.87 23.32
N PRO A 637 31.72 14.92 24.00
CA PRO A 637 30.76 15.86 23.43
C PRO A 637 31.30 16.65 22.23
N GLY A 638 32.62 16.86 22.15
CA GLY A 638 33.25 17.57 21.03
C GLY A 638 33.07 16.86 19.69
N GLN A 639 33.16 15.53 19.67
CA GLN A 639 32.95 14.73 18.45
C GLN A 639 31.49 14.79 17.98
N VAL A 640 30.54 14.77 18.92
CA VAL A 640 29.11 14.95 18.62
C VAL A 640 28.86 16.31 17.96
N VAL A 641 29.45 17.38 18.49
CA VAL A 641 29.33 18.73 17.90
C VAL A 641 29.91 18.79 16.49
N ALA A 642 31.08 18.18 16.25
CA ALA A 642 31.70 18.14 14.92
C ALA A 642 30.81 17.42 13.89
N LEU A 643 30.21 16.28 14.27
CA LEU A 643 29.28 15.55 13.42
C LEU A 643 28.00 16.36 13.15
N ILE A 644 27.44 17.03 14.18
CA ILE A 644 26.28 17.90 13.99
C ILE A 644 26.60 19.03 13.01
N ASP A 645 27.77 19.66 13.12
CA ASP A 645 28.19 20.74 12.22
C ASP A 645 28.33 20.24 10.76
N GLN A 646 28.84 19.02 10.56
CA GLN A 646 28.88 18.37 9.24
C GLN A 646 27.47 18.12 8.68
N LEU A 647 26.56 17.58 9.48
CA LEU A 647 25.18 17.31 9.07
C LEU A 647 24.41 18.60 8.78
N GLU A 648 24.62 19.65 9.56
CA GLU A 648 23.96 20.95 9.37
C GLU A 648 24.36 21.58 8.02
N SER A 649 25.62 21.39 7.60
CA SER A 649 26.13 21.88 6.31
C SER A 649 25.48 21.21 5.09
N THR A 650 24.99 19.97 5.25
CA THR A 650 24.40 19.16 4.18
C THR A 650 22.87 19.02 4.29
N ALA A 651 22.29 19.41 5.42
CA ALA A 651 20.86 19.34 5.66
C ALA A 651 20.06 20.15 4.62
N VAL A 652 19.11 19.50 3.97
CA VAL A 652 18.39 20.08 2.83
C VAL A 652 17.24 20.99 3.27
N ASN A 653 16.62 20.72 4.42
CA ASN A 653 15.44 21.46 4.89
C ASN A 653 15.71 22.27 6.17
N ARG A 654 14.94 23.37 6.33
CA ARG A 654 15.09 24.33 7.45
C ARG A 654 14.75 23.71 8.82
N ARG A 655 13.83 22.73 8.85
CA ARG A 655 13.40 22.03 10.07
C ARG A 655 14.54 21.22 10.66
N GLU A 656 15.21 20.43 9.84
CA GLU A 656 16.37 19.61 10.23
C GLU A 656 17.54 20.51 10.66
N LYS A 657 17.84 21.60 9.93
CA LYS A 657 18.87 22.57 10.36
C LYS A 657 18.59 23.14 11.75
N ARG A 658 17.35 23.56 12.01
CA ARG A 658 16.96 24.06 13.33
C ARG A 658 17.09 23.00 14.42
N GLY A 659 16.64 21.77 14.16
CA GLY A 659 16.74 20.67 15.12
C GLY A 659 18.20 20.30 15.42
N LEU A 660 19.08 20.32 14.42
CA LEU A 660 20.52 20.11 14.59
C LEU A 660 21.14 21.23 15.44
N ALA A 661 20.79 22.50 15.17
CA ALA A 661 21.26 23.63 15.98
C ALA A 661 20.77 23.57 17.43
N GLU A 662 19.57 23.04 17.69
CA GLU A 662 19.05 22.78 19.03
C GLU A 662 19.82 21.64 19.72
N LEU A 663 20.06 20.53 19.04
CA LEU A 663 20.89 19.43 19.54
C LEU A 663 22.31 19.88 19.87
N ARG A 664 22.92 20.70 19.02
CA ARG A 664 24.26 21.25 19.23
C ARG A 664 24.39 21.93 20.60
N LYS A 665 23.38 22.68 21.02
CA LYS A 665 23.38 23.39 22.32
C LYS A 665 23.45 22.43 23.51
N LEU A 666 22.89 21.23 23.39
CA LEU A 666 22.89 20.23 24.46
C LEU A 666 24.28 19.60 24.68
N TYR A 667 25.11 19.54 23.63
CA TYR A 667 26.42 18.90 23.66
C TYR A 667 27.59 19.90 23.59
N LYS A 668 27.34 21.20 23.73
CA LYS A 668 28.45 22.16 23.87
C LYS A 668 29.16 21.91 25.22
N PRO A 669 30.50 21.77 25.23
CA PRO A 669 31.25 21.77 26.48
C PRO A 669 30.92 23.02 27.30
N GLN A 670 30.61 22.85 28.58
CA GLN A 670 30.40 23.97 29.51
C GLN A 670 31.71 24.65 29.87
#